data_AF-A0A953DRY9-F1
#
_entry.id   AF-A0A953DRY9-F1
#
_cell.length_a   1.000
_cell.length_b   1.000
_cell.length_c   1.000
_cell.angle_alpha   90.00
_cell.angle_beta   90.00
_cell.angle_gamma   90.00
#
_symmetry.space_group_name_H-M   'P 1'
#
loop_
_entity.id
_entity.type
_entity.pdbx_description
1 polymer ?
#
loop_
_entity_poly.entity_id
_entity_poly.type
_entity_poly.pdbx_seq_one_letter_code
_entity_poly.pdbx_strand_id
1 'polypeptide(L)'
;MSRAVVRGALALAAALWLGCNETSISTASRVGIQGATDLVLVNDLVFVTATDTNELRALNLTPPEGKIVDWVRAPNPLHPLSIPVVERPIELEGDVVWGADGRQGSGSYVYARAASGREVSVVDANRDVLRQVARVHTFGAGGSDDILEEITAIAARGGADGSTLYVATYDGERSQIWAVAIPKSGSPADAYPSALTTTNATPVGGEEPCGAILSILVLPGDQIAYSVRRTPALGTTCGPTTEPEIATLRAETSVMLNTTTGARTVLEFGTPMRRLFTNPRYADRPEANRIYGIVDEGSCGLTDRCRGILAVVGPTFADDPIHGTPADPAGQPCGGVVGAIACDAAGLPMAPIQSENALVMSAIVVPLEVAEKLPEFARPAQPSRLTGVSSQSDGTLQLWDAENLTDFDLNEAPAVAESIYQAGPDGTPVQLVRGLVDRDSQGQIAVTLADGAARNEIIRVRHGGTLPDFTGRPAPVGATIAIAGVPPDEVRVGDVVTGTGTCAATQTTVTAVSAGAITLADVLATGPGCSFSISPPVTDGASDWIVFGTRSGFLGRFTAPAAGAGPVTLSFPEDPAQRRALFFTHPRNDSDADPDPLITFQFQGTEEPLPLGTTYVITSRSNFQRATVAMSQQRLESFFGASTIPRARVGGAIVLRPGTTQTVVSYPSDNALMLFDAVELSPPNDLSALTPYF
;
A
#
# COMPACT_ATOMS: atom_id res chain seq x y z
N MET A 1 -60.51 26.42 -13.83
CA MET A 1 -59.03 26.38 -13.93
C MET A 1 -58.65 25.64 -15.19
N SER A 2 -57.94 26.30 -16.12
CA SER A 2 -57.65 25.75 -17.44
C SER A 2 -56.55 24.69 -17.37
N ARG A 3 -56.65 23.67 -18.23
CA ARG A 3 -55.65 22.57 -18.36
C ARG A 3 -54.22 23.09 -18.62
N ALA A 4 -54.06 24.35 -19.04
CA ALA A 4 -52.76 25.01 -19.23
C ALA A 4 -52.07 25.37 -17.90
N VAL A 5 -52.83 25.77 -16.87
CA VAL A 5 -52.26 26.12 -15.56
C VAL A 5 -51.77 24.88 -14.82
N VAL A 6 -52.47 23.75 -14.96
CA VAL A 6 -52.07 22.47 -14.38
C VAL A 6 -50.83 21.89 -15.07
N ARG A 7 -50.68 22.09 -16.38
CA ARG A 7 -49.47 21.66 -17.12
C ARG A 7 -48.25 22.54 -16.83
N GLY A 8 -48.44 23.85 -16.65
CA GLY A 8 -47.36 24.76 -16.23
C GLY A 8 -46.86 24.47 -14.81
N ALA A 9 -47.77 24.16 -13.88
CA ALA A 9 -47.42 23.81 -12.51
C ALA A 9 -46.69 22.44 -12.40
N LEU A 10 -47.07 21.45 -13.21
CA LEU A 10 -46.35 20.15 -13.26
C LEU A 10 -44.96 20.26 -13.90
N ALA A 11 -44.78 21.10 -14.92
CA ALA A 11 -43.48 21.29 -15.57
C ALA A 11 -42.48 22.03 -14.66
N LEU A 12 -42.95 23.01 -13.87
CA LEU A 12 -42.11 23.69 -12.89
C LEU A 12 -41.73 22.78 -11.71
N ALA A 13 -42.66 21.93 -11.25
CA ALA A 13 -42.40 20.97 -10.18
C ALA A 13 -41.43 19.86 -10.62
N ALA A 14 -41.49 19.40 -11.87
CA ALA A 14 -40.53 18.44 -12.42
C ALA A 14 -39.12 19.05 -12.59
N ALA A 15 -39.02 20.33 -12.98
CA ALA A 15 -37.74 21.04 -13.06
C ALA A 15 -37.12 21.31 -11.67
N LEU A 16 -37.95 21.55 -10.64
CA LEU A 16 -37.51 21.69 -9.24
C LEU A 16 -37.10 20.35 -8.59
N TRP A 17 -37.64 19.20 -9.05
CA TRP A 17 -37.24 17.88 -8.58
C TRP A 17 -36.01 17.30 -9.31
N LEU A 18 -35.75 17.72 -10.55
CA LEU A 18 -34.53 17.37 -11.30
C LEU A 18 -33.33 18.26 -10.95
N GLY A 19 -33.52 19.37 -10.23
CA GLY A 19 -32.48 20.33 -9.87
C GLY A 19 -31.80 20.15 -8.50
N CYS A 20 -32.17 19.14 -7.70
CA CYS A 20 -31.63 18.95 -6.34
C CYS A 20 -31.00 17.56 -6.08
N ASN A 21 -30.66 16.84 -7.14
CA ASN A 21 -29.84 15.63 -7.04
C ASN A 21 -28.65 15.71 -8.01
N GLU A 22 -27.94 16.84 -8.00
CA GLU A 22 -26.49 16.75 -8.20
C GLU A 22 -25.93 16.05 -6.97
N THR A 23 -26.07 14.72 -6.92
CA THR A 23 -24.99 13.90 -6.38
C THR A 23 -23.79 14.25 -7.22
N SER A 24 -22.99 15.21 -6.76
CA SER A 24 -21.62 15.38 -7.20
C SER A 24 -21.04 13.96 -7.16
N ILE A 25 -20.77 13.40 -8.34
CA ILE A 25 -20.05 12.15 -8.45
C ILE A 25 -18.75 12.43 -7.72
N SER A 26 -18.64 11.85 -6.53
CA SER A 26 -17.53 12.09 -5.62
C SER A 26 -16.22 11.83 -6.36
N THR A 27 -15.41 12.87 -6.52
CA THR A 27 -14.02 12.81 -6.98
C THR A 27 -13.19 11.81 -6.14
N ALA A 28 -13.66 11.47 -4.93
CA ALA A 28 -13.08 10.42 -4.08
C ALA A 28 -13.10 9.02 -4.73
N SER A 29 -13.96 8.76 -5.73
CA SER A 29 -13.87 7.49 -6.47
C SER A 29 -12.63 7.42 -7.38
N ARG A 30 -12.10 8.57 -7.81
CA ARG A 30 -11.00 8.64 -8.79
C ARG A 30 -9.65 8.88 -8.12
N VAL A 31 -9.64 9.57 -6.98
CA VAL A 31 -8.44 9.89 -6.20
C VAL A 31 -8.39 9.05 -4.92
N GLY A 32 -7.95 7.78 -5.02
CA GLY A 32 -7.55 6.95 -3.87
C GLY A 32 -8.53 6.87 -2.68
N ILE A 33 -8.04 6.35 -1.56
CA ILE A 33 -8.67 6.56 -0.26
C ILE A 33 -7.98 7.80 0.35
N GLN A 34 -8.73 8.88 0.49
CA GLN A 34 -8.29 10.09 1.21
C GLN A 34 -9.00 10.17 2.57
N GLY A 35 -8.26 10.52 3.61
CA GLY A 35 -8.79 10.67 4.96
C GLY A 35 -9.77 11.83 5.05
N ALA A 36 -10.67 11.80 6.04
CA ALA A 36 -11.67 12.86 6.23
C ALA A 36 -11.07 14.17 6.78
N THR A 37 -9.81 14.15 7.23
CA THR A 37 -9.09 15.32 7.74
C THR A 37 -7.63 15.24 7.30
N ASP A 38 -7.18 16.22 6.52
CA ASP A 38 -5.78 16.34 6.10
C ASP A 38 -5.05 17.40 6.92
N LEU A 39 -3.72 17.29 6.97
CA LEU A 39 -2.84 18.15 7.75
C LEU A 39 -1.66 18.61 6.92
N VAL A 40 -1.28 19.87 7.09
CA VAL A 40 -0.01 20.39 6.61
C VAL A 40 0.62 21.32 7.65
N LEU A 41 1.94 21.32 7.73
CA LEU A 41 2.70 22.20 8.61
C LEU A 41 3.42 23.28 7.79
N VAL A 42 3.15 24.54 8.10
CA VAL A 42 3.82 25.69 7.48
C VAL A 42 4.13 26.73 8.57
N ASN A 43 5.39 27.17 8.69
CA ASN A 43 5.81 28.20 9.66
C ASN A 43 5.39 27.93 11.12
N ASP A 44 5.59 26.70 11.60
CA ASP A 44 5.16 26.22 12.93
C ASP A 44 3.63 26.26 13.17
N LEU A 45 2.83 26.43 12.11
CA LEU A 45 1.37 26.35 12.16
C LEU A 45 0.90 25.06 11.50
N VAL A 46 0.17 24.23 12.25
CA VAL A 46 -0.50 23.05 11.70
C VAL A 46 -1.87 23.48 11.18
N PHE A 47 -2.04 23.41 9.87
CA PHE A 47 -3.33 23.63 9.22
C PHE A 47 -4.06 22.31 9.11
N VAL A 48 -5.36 22.34 9.42
CA VAL A 48 -6.24 21.18 9.38
C VAL A 48 -7.49 21.50 8.56
N THR A 49 -7.91 20.55 7.73
CA THR A 49 -9.20 20.66 7.02
C THR A 49 -10.34 20.43 7.99
N ALA A 50 -11.48 21.08 7.75
CA ALA A 50 -12.72 20.67 8.37
C ALA A 50 -13.42 19.58 7.55
N THR A 51 -14.07 18.63 8.24
CA THR A 51 -14.67 17.43 7.64
C THR A 51 -15.89 17.75 6.76
N ASP A 52 -16.65 18.78 7.14
CA ASP A 52 -17.96 19.12 6.56
C ASP A 52 -18.17 20.63 6.35
N THR A 53 -17.13 21.46 6.54
CA THR A 53 -17.23 22.92 6.37
C THR A 53 -16.14 23.46 5.45
N ASN A 54 -16.36 24.68 4.97
CA ASN A 54 -15.51 25.35 3.97
C ASN A 54 -14.43 26.18 4.67
N GLU A 55 -13.73 25.57 5.62
CA GLU A 55 -12.76 26.26 6.48
C GLU A 55 -11.52 25.43 6.75
N LEU A 56 -10.42 26.14 7.01
CA LEU A 56 -9.24 25.59 7.68
C LEU A 56 -9.15 26.17 9.09
N ARG A 57 -8.48 25.43 9.97
CA ARG A 57 -8.04 25.94 11.27
C ARG A 57 -6.54 25.78 11.39
N ALA A 58 -5.90 26.66 12.17
CA ALA A 58 -4.46 26.65 12.35
C ALA A 58 -4.10 26.51 13.84
N LEU A 59 -3.33 25.49 14.20
CA LEU A 59 -2.79 25.29 15.54
C LEU A 59 -1.34 25.82 15.60
N ASN A 60 -1.03 26.64 16.60
CA ASN A 60 0.32 27.20 16.76
C ASN A 60 1.19 26.33 17.67
N LEU A 61 2.22 25.70 17.10
CA LEU A 61 3.17 24.86 17.84
C LEU A 61 4.22 25.65 18.63
N THR A 62 4.43 26.94 18.31
CA THR A 62 5.36 27.84 19.00
C THR A 62 4.64 29.07 19.56
N PRO A 63 3.81 28.89 20.60
CA PRO A 63 3.20 30.01 21.30
C PRO A 63 4.29 30.88 21.98
N PRO A 64 4.05 32.18 22.18
CA PRO A 64 4.93 33.05 22.96
C PRO A 64 5.24 32.47 24.36
N GLU A 65 6.42 32.80 24.90
CA GLU A 65 6.89 32.28 26.19
C GLU A 65 5.82 32.41 27.30
N GLY A 66 5.56 31.31 28.01
CA GLY A 66 4.53 31.22 29.05
C GLY A 66 3.10 30.94 28.58
N LYS A 67 2.87 30.74 27.27
CA LYS A 67 1.58 30.31 26.72
C LYS A 67 1.59 28.85 26.28
N ILE A 68 0.43 28.20 26.34
CA ILE A 68 0.22 26.85 25.83
C ILE A 68 -0.02 26.86 24.31
N VAL A 69 0.22 25.73 23.65
CA VAL A 69 -0.18 25.49 22.26
C VAL A 69 -1.68 25.74 22.14
N ASP A 70 -2.07 26.57 21.16
CA ASP A 70 -3.45 27.05 21.02
C ASP A 70 -3.77 27.35 19.55
N TRP A 71 -5.06 27.39 19.24
CA TRP A 71 -5.58 27.72 17.92
C TRP A 71 -5.36 29.21 17.61
N VAL A 72 -4.90 29.49 16.40
CA VAL A 72 -4.71 30.87 15.93
C VAL A 72 -6.06 31.47 15.55
N ARG A 73 -6.28 32.73 15.94
CA ARG A 73 -7.46 33.47 15.50
C ARG A 73 -7.38 33.75 14.01
N ALA A 74 -8.49 33.55 13.32
CA ALA A 74 -8.64 33.74 11.90
C ALA A 74 -9.71 34.81 11.59
N PRO A 75 -9.78 35.32 10.35
CA PRO A 75 -10.55 36.53 10.02
C PRO A 75 -12.07 36.37 10.05
N ASN A 76 -12.60 35.15 10.20
CA ASN A 76 -14.04 34.93 10.12
C ASN A 76 -14.74 35.47 11.40
N PRO A 77 -15.59 36.51 11.28
CA PRO A 77 -16.23 37.15 12.44
C PRO A 77 -17.27 36.26 13.13
N LEU A 78 -17.79 35.24 12.45
CA LEU A 78 -18.75 34.28 13.02
C LEU A 78 -18.06 33.08 13.67
N HIS A 79 -16.90 32.70 13.14
CA HIS A 79 -16.07 31.59 13.64
C HIS A 79 -14.62 32.07 13.73
N PRO A 80 -14.19 32.70 14.84
CA PRO A 80 -12.93 33.43 14.93
C PRO A 80 -11.67 32.56 14.88
N LEU A 81 -11.79 31.24 14.67
CA LEU A 81 -10.67 30.30 14.45
C LEU A 81 -10.65 29.75 13.01
N SER A 82 -11.64 30.11 12.20
CA SER A 82 -11.86 29.57 10.87
C SER A 82 -11.30 30.49 9.80
N ILE A 83 -10.46 29.93 8.94
CA ILE A 83 -9.97 30.56 7.71
C ILE A 83 -10.90 30.09 6.58
N PRO A 84 -11.75 30.95 6.01
CA PRO A 84 -12.63 30.55 4.91
C PRO A 84 -11.81 30.15 3.69
N VAL A 85 -12.14 29.01 3.08
CA VAL A 85 -11.47 28.48 1.89
C VAL A 85 -12.51 27.92 0.90
N VAL A 86 -12.05 27.09 -0.04
CA VAL A 86 -12.86 26.32 -0.98
C VAL A 86 -13.84 25.39 -0.28
N GLU A 87 -14.82 24.89 -1.05
CA GLU A 87 -15.79 23.93 -0.56
C GLU A 87 -15.13 22.62 -0.14
N ARG A 88 -15.39 22.21 1.11
CA ARG A 88 -14.99 20.91 1.70
C ARG A 88 -13.57 20.51 1.28
N PRO A 89 -12.52 21.18 1.78
CA PRO A 89 -11.15 20.88 1.39
C PRO A 89 -10.78 19.44 1.77
N ILE A 90 -10.25 18.67 0.81
CA ILE A 90 -9.92 17.23 1.00
C ILE A 90 -8.42 16.92 0.98
N GLU A 91 -7.60 17.87 0.54
CA GLU A 91 -6.16 17.73 0.42
C GLU A 91 -5.50 19.07 0.70
N LEU A 92 -4.46 19.03 1.53
CA LEU A 92 -3.64 20.18 1.91
C LEU A 92 -2.19 19.96 1.50
N GLU A 93 -1.64 20.98 0.85
CA GLU A 93 -0.22 21.02 0.52
C GLU A 93 0.41 22.31 0.99
N GLY A 94 1.70 22.24 1.30
CA GLY A 94 2.49 23.37 1.78
C GLY A 94 3.62 23.66 0.81
N ASP A 95 4.14 24.87 0.85
CA ASP A 95 5.36 25.20 0.12
C ASP A 95 6.54 24.37 0.65
N VAL A 96 7.09 23.50 -0.19
CA VAL A 96 8.34 22.81 0.10
C VAL A 96 9.51 23.65 -0.37
N VAL A 97 10.40 24.00 0.55
CA VAL A 97 11.66 24.72 0.26
C VAL A 97 12.83 23.78 0.55
N TRP A 98 13.62 23.44 -0.47
CA TRP A 98 14.86 22.68 -0.27
C TRP A 98 16.02 23.67 -0.08
N GLY A 99 16.58 23.70 1.12
CA GLY A 99 17.75 24.53 1.44
C GLY A 99 19.01 24.07 0.71
N ALA A 100 20.01 24.94 0.60
CA ALA A 100 21.31 24.57 0.04
C ALA A 100 22.05 23.51 0.88
N ASP A 101 21.69 23.38 2.16
CA ASP A 101 22.15 22.33 3.04
C ASP A 101 21.32 21.04 2.91
N GLY A 102 20.38 20.95 1.96
CA GLY A 102 19.52 19.80 1.75
C GLY A 102 18.37 19.66 2.76
N ARG A 103 18.25 20.57 3.73
CA ARG A 103 17.14 20.51 4.68
C ARG A 103 15.85 20.96 4.02
N GLN A 104 14.77 20.25 4.33
CA GLN A 104 13.42 20.65 3.95
C GLN A 104 12.93 21.74 4.90
N GLY A 105 12.52 22.88 4.34
CA GLY A 105 11.83 23.96 5.03
C GLY A 105 10.43 24.17 4.47
N SER A 106 9.66 25.02 5.14
CA SER A 106 8.34 25.47 4.69
C SER A 106 8.42 26.87 4.05
N GLY A 107 7.64 27.11 3.01
CA GLY A 107 7.44 28.46 2.47
C GLY A 107 6.32 29.23 3.17
N SER A 108 5.59 30.05 2.39
CA SER A 108 4.65 31.04 2.93
C SER A 108 3.18 30.64 2.76
N TYR A 109 2.89 29.62 1.96
CA TYR A 109 1.52 29.29 1.58
C TYR A 109 1.09 27.88 1.98
N VAL A 110 -0.21 27.78 2.18
CA VAL A 110 -0.98 26.53 2.25
C VAL A 110 -1.94 26.50 1.08
N TYR A 111 -2.04 25.36 0.43
CA TYR A 111 -2.91 25.09 -0.69
C TYR A 111 -3.97 24.10 -0.28
N ALA A 112 -5.25 24.43 -0.52
CA ALA A 112 -6.36 23.55 -0.18
C ALA A 112 -7.16 23.22 -1.44
N ARG A 113 -7.18 21.94 -1.83
CA ARG A 113 -7.96 21.45 -2.97
C ARG A 113 -9.40 21.15 -2.56
N ALA A 114 -10.36 21.64 -3.34
CA ALA A 114 -11.77 21.40 -3.11
C ALA A 114 -12.16 19.95 -3.39
N ALA A 115 -13.13 19.41 -2.64
CA ALA A 115 -13.73 18.10 -2.94
C ALA A 115 -14.33 18.02 -4.35
N SER A 116 -14.78 19.14 -4.93
CA SER A 116 -15.30 19.17 -6.29
C SER A 116 -14.22 18.91 -7.36
N GLY A 117 -12.94 19.02 -7.00
CA GLY A 117 -11.83 18.91 -7.94
C GLY A 117 -11.78 20.08 -8.93
N ARG A 118 -12.34 21.25 -8.60
CA ARG A 118 -12.41 22.39 -9.55
C ARG A 118 -11.67 23.63 -9.09
N GLU A 119 -11.26 23.67 -7.84
CA GLU A 119 -10.71 24.86 -7.21
C GLU A 119 -9.60 24.51 -6.22
N VAL A 120 -8.62 25.40 -6.13
CA VAL A 120 -7.59 25.40 -5.09
C VAL A 120 -7.58 26.76 -4.41
N SER A 121 -7.70 26.78 -3.08
CA SER A 121 -7.45 27.99 -2.28
C SER A 121 -5.98 28.13 -1.98
N VAL A 122 -5.44 29.34 -2.12
CA VAL A 122 -4.11 29.72 -1.63
C VAL A 122 -4.28 30.55 -0.37
N VAL A 123 -3.74 30.07 0.74
CA VAL A 123 -3.84 30.68 2.06
C VAL A 123 -2.46 31.14 2.49
N ASP A 124 -2.35 32.42 2.88
CA ASP A 124 -1.13 32.97 3.46
C ASP A 124 -0.96 32.45 4.89
N ALA A 125 0.18 31.79 5.14
CA ALA A 125 0.51 31.20 6.44
C ALA A 125 1.19 32.18 7.40
N ASN A 126 1.10 33.50 7.13
CA ASN A 126 1.48 34.52 8.09
C ASN A 126 0.53 34.50 9.30
N ARG A 127 1.09 34.16 10.47
CA ARG A 127 0.37 34.05 11.76
C ARG A 127 -0.46 35.29 12.11
N ASP A 128 -0.01 36.48 11.71
CA ASP A 128 -0.70 37.73 12.06
C ASP A 128 -1.87 38.03 11.11
N VAL A 129 -1.88 37.44 9.91
CA VAL A 129 -2.83 37.74 8.83
C VAL A 129 -3.22 36.48 8.06
N LEU A 130 -3.65 35.45 8.76
CA LEU A 130 -4.11 34.20 8.14
C LEU A 130 -5.32 34.48 7.24
N ARG A 131 -5.16 34.38 5.92
CA ARG A 131 -6.27 34.64 4.98
C ARG A 131 -6.06 33.91 3.67
N GLN A 132 -7.17 33.61 2.99
CA GLN A 132 -7.13 33.24 1.58
C GLN A 132 -6.68 34.45 0.75
N VAL A 133 -5.59 34.31 0.00
CA VAL A 133 -5.04 35.35 -0.88
C VAL A 133 -5.38 35.12 -2.34
N ALA A 134 -5.63 33.87 -2.74
CA ALA A 134 -6.03 33.52 -4.09
C ALA A 134 -7.01 32.35 -4.13
N ARG A 135 -7.76 32.26 -5.21
CA ARG A 135 -8.54 31.08 -5.57
C ARG A 135 -8.25 30.74 -7.02
N VAL A 136 -7.65 29.59 -7.25
CA VAL A 136 -7.30 29.12 -8.59
C VAL A 136 -8.40 28.16 -9.03
N HIS A 137 -9.18 28.56 -10.03
CA HIS A 137 -10.27 27.77 -10.60
C HIS A 137 -9.83 27.12 -11.92
N THR A 138 -10.39 25.95 -12.28
CA THR A 138 -10.23 25.38 -13.63
C THR A 138 -11.20 25.98 -14.65
N PHE A 139 -12.28 26.63 -14.20
CA PHE A 139 -13.20 27.36 -15.08
C PHE A 139 -12.78 28.82 -15.23
N GLY A 140 -12.66 29.31 -16.45
CA GLY A 140 -12.74 30.74 -16.71
C GLY A 140 -14.19 31.18 -16.86
N ALA A 141 -14.40 32.50 -16.86
CA ALA A 141 -15.73 33.11 -16.92
C ALA A 141 -16.39 33.04 -18.33
N GLY A 142 -16.05 32.04 -19.16
CA GLY A 142 -16.65 31.80 -20.47
C GLY A 142 -15.72 32.10 -21.67
N GLY A 143 -14.42 31.83 -21.55
CA GLY A 143 -13.45 32.00 -22.63
C GLY A 143 -13.13 30.68 -23.37
N SER A 144 -12.58 30.77 -24.58
CA SER A 144 -12.07 29.61 -25.35
C SER A 144 -10.76 29.02 -24.82
N ASP A 145 -10.16 29.65 -23.80
CA ASP A 145 -8.82 29.36 -23.28
C ASP A 145 -8.87 28.69 -21.89
N ASP A 146 -10.06 28.19 -21.50
CA ASP A 146 -10.33 27.61 -20.18
C ASP A 146 -10.00 26.11 -20.15
N ILE A 147 -9.28 25.67 -19.12
CA ILE A 147 -8.92 24.26 -18.90
C ILE A 147 -10.07 23.60 -18.11
N LEU A 148 -11.10 23.10 -18.79
CA LEU A 148 -12.34 22.57 -18.17
C LEU A 148 -12.18 21.20 -17.46
N GLU A 149 -11.07 21.00 -16.77
CA GLU A 149 -10.63 19.71 -16.25
C GLU A 149 -10.78 19.60 -14.73
N GLU A 150 -10.75 18.37 -14.23
CA GLU A 150 -10.76 18.05 -12.81
C GLU A 150 -9.33 18.10 -12.26
N ILE A 151 -9.10 18.84 -11.17
CA ILE A 151 -7.86 18.83 -10.40
C ILE A 151 -7.81 17.55 -9.57
N THR A 152 -6.81 16.70 -9.83
CA THR A 152 -6.68 15.38 -9.19
C THR A 152 -5.60 15.33 -8.11
N ALA A 153 -4.56 16.16 -8.20
CA ALA A 153 -3.49 16.27 -7.20
C ALA A 153 -2.84 17.66 -7.24
N ILE A 154 -2.27 18.09 -6.12
CA ILE A 154 -1.48 19.33 -6.01
C ILE A 154 -0.15 19.08 -5.31
N ALA A 155 0.83 19.96 -5.52
CA ALA A 155 2.04 20.09 -4.70
C ALA A 155 2.66 21.47 -4.93
N ALA A 156 3.47 21.99 -4.00
CA ALA A 156 4.05 23.32 -4.15
C ALA A 156 5.53 23.40 -3.77
N ARG A 157 6.28 24.17 -4.57
CA ARG A 157 7.68 24.51 -4.32
C ARG A 157 7.77 25.99 -3.93
N GLY A 158 8.29 26.27 -2.74
CA GLY A 158 8.55 27.64 -2.29
C GLY A 158 9.89 28.18 -2.81
N GLY A 159 9.97 29.49 -3.00
CA GLY A 159 11.17 30.20 -3.43
C GLY A 159 11.25 31.62 -2.85
N ALA A 160 12.37 32.31 -3.06
CA ALA A 160 12.59 33.65 -2.52
C ALA A 160 11.64 34.71 -3.10
N ASP A 161 11.22 34.51 -4.36
CA ASP A 161 10.40 35.43 -5.15
C ASP A 161 8.92 35.04 -5.25
N GLY A 162 8.53 33.97 -4.55
CA GLY A 162 7.18 33.38 -4.63
C GLY A 162 7.25 31.86 -4.64
N SER A 163 6.13 31.24 -4.96
CA SER A 163 5.99 29.78 -4.99
C SER A 163 5.55 29.30 -6.36
N THR A 164 5.88 28.06 -6.72
CA THR A 164 5.35 27.37 -7.88
C THR A 164 4.38 26.29 -7.40
N LEU A 165 3.10 26.46 -7.71
CA LEU A 165 2.06 25.46 -7.46
C LEU A 165 1.98 24.53 -8.68
N TYR A 166 2.25 23.24 -8.47
CA TYR A 166 2.00 22.19 -9.44
C TYR A 166 0.56 21.68 -9.27
N VAL A 167 -0.21 21.69 -10.34
CA VAL A 167 -1.61 21.23 -10.38
C VAL A 167 -1.73 20.15 -11.43
N ALA A 168 -2.08 18.93 -11.03
CA ALA A 168 -2.47 17.90 -11.98
C ALA A 168 -3.95 18.03 -12.33
N THR A 169 -4.24 18.07 -13.62
CA THR A 169 -5.60 18.05 -14.16
C THR A 169 -5.90 16.74 -14.87
N TYR A 170 -7.18 16.42 -15.03
CA TYR A 170 -7.68 15.25 -15.75
C TYR A 170 -8.97 15.58 -16.47
N ASP A 171 -9.03 15.29 -17.78
CA ASP A 171 -10.19 15.58 -18.63
C ASP A 171 -11.15 14.38 -18.80
N GLY A 172 -10.80 13.22 -18.22
CA GLY A 172 -11.50 11.95 -18.43
C GLY A 172 -10.74 10.96 -19.31
N GLU A 173 -9.71 11.41 -20.02
CA GLU A 173 -8.86 10.61 -20.91
C GLU A 173 -7.37 10.81 -20.61
N ARG A 174 -6.94 12.05 -20.33
CA ARG A 174 -5.53 12.42 -20.15
C ARG A 174 -5.35 13.28 -18.93
N SER A 175 -4.16 13.19 -18.35
CA SER A 175 -3.72 14.06 -17.28
C SER A 175 -2.59 14.97 -17.73
N GLN A 176 -2.59 16.21 -17.22
CA GLN A 176 -1.52 17.18 -17.45
C GLN A 176 -1.12 17.83 -16.14
N ILE A 177 0.19 18.05 -15.94
CA ILE A 177 0.69 18.84 -14.80
C ILE A 177 0.91 20.28 -15.28
N TRP A 178 0.41 21.24 -14.50
CA TRP A 178 0.57 22.67 -14.75
C TRP A 178 1.39 23.30 -13.64
N ALA A 179 2.41 24.09 -13.99
CA ALA A 179 3.11 24.98 -13.06
C ALA A 179 2.44 26.35 -13.08
N VAL A 180 1.95 26.78 -11.92
CA VAL A 180 1.33 28.08 -11.69
C VAL A 180 2.21 28.90 -10.77
N ALA A 181 2.63 30.08 -11.22
CA ALA A 181 3.40 31.01 -10.40
C ALA A 181 2.49 31.71 -9.38
N ILE A 182 2.85 31.60 -8.10
CA ILE A 182 2.22 32.28 -6.99
C ILE A 182 3.17 33.39 -6.53
N PRO A 183 2.76 34.67 -6.57
CA PRO A 183 3.59 35.77 -6.10
C PRO A 183 4.03 35.60 -4.65
N LYS A 184 5.04 36.35 -4.22
CA LYS A 184 5.46 36.41 -2.81
C LYS A 184 4.36 36.91 -1.87
N SER A 185 4.35 36.42 -0.63
CA SER A 185 3.43 36.88 0.42
C SER A 185 3.50 38.40 0.60
N GLY A 186 2.33 39.02 0.77
CA GLY A 186 2.17 40.47 0.83
C GLY A 186 2.10 41.18 -0.53
N SER A 187 2.19 40.46 -1.65
CA SER A 187 1.95 41.06 -2.98
C SER A 187 0.54 41.67 -3.11
N PRO A 188 0.32 42.65 -4.00
CA PRO A 188 -1.00 43.18 -4.32
C PRO A 188 -1.99 42.08 -4.73
N ALA A 189 -3.28 42.25 -4.40
CA ALA A 189 -4.31 41.23 -4.62
C ALA A 189 -4.50 40.85 -6.10
N ASP A 190 -4.29 41.80 -7.01
CA ASP A 190 -4.37 41.63 -8.47
C ASP A 190 -3.16 40.89 -9.07
N ALA A 191 -2.09 40.68 -8.29
CA ALA A 191 -0.94 39.88 -8.73
C ALA A 191 -1.22 38.37 -8.65
N TYR A 192 -2.19 37.95 -7.85
CA TYR A 192 -2.46 36.53 -7.64
C TYR A 192 -3.32 35.94 -8.76
N PRO A 193 -3.04 34.70 -9.21
CA PRO A 193 -3.85 34.06 -10.23
C PRO A 193 -5.24 33.72 -9.69
N SER A 194 -6.26 34.06 -10.48
CA SER A 194 -7.66 33.71 -10.19
C SER A 194 -8.19 32.55 -11.02
N ALA A 195 -7.42 32.03 -11.99
CA ALA A 195 -7.83 30.91 -12.84
C ALA A 195 -6.59 30.22 -13.43
N LEU A 196 -6.71 28.92 -13.68
CA LEU A 196 -5.81 28.15 -14.53
C LEU A 196 -6.11 28.50 -15.98
N THR A 197 -5.21 29.26 -16.60
CA THR A 197 -5.27 29.61 -18.01
C THR A 197 -3.92 29.33 -18.64
N THR A 198 -3.89 29.10 -19.95
CA THR A 198 -2.63 28.90 -20.70
C THR A 198 -1.67 30.10 -20.61
N THR A 199 -2.17 31.28 -20.22
CA THR A 199 -1.35 32.48 -19.99
C THR A 199 -0.66 32.49 -18.63
N ASN A 200 -1.30 31.91 -17.60
CA ASN A 200 -0.83 31.96 -16.21
C ASN A 200 -0.31 30.61 -15.68
N ALA A 201 -0.43 29.55 -16.49
CA ALA A 201 -0.01 28.19 -16.17
C ALA A 201 0.79 27.60 -17.32
N THR A 202 1.95 27.01 -17.01
CA THR A 202 2.81 26.37 -18.01
C THR A 202 2.73 24.85 -17.87
N PRO A 203 2.50 24.07 -18.94
CA PRO A 203 2.52 22.62 -18.85
C PRO A 203 3.93 22.12 -18.47
N VAL A 204 4.00 21.16 -17.55
CA VAL A 204 5.23 20.55 -17.06
C VAL A 204 5.27 19.09 -17.50
N GLY A 205 6.29 18.73 -18.27
CA GLY A 205 6.38 17.39 -18.86
C GLY A 205 5.36 17.17 -20.00
N GLY A 206 5.21 15.91 -20.40
CA GLY A 206 4.21 15.49 -21.38
C GLY A 206 2.89 15.07 -20.72
N GLU A 207 1.80 15.06 -21.50
CA GLU A 207 0.51 14.52 -21.09
C GLU A 207 0.63 13.04 -20.70
N GLU A 208 -0.08 12.64 -19.65
CA GLU A 208 -0.24 11.27 -19.22
C GLU A 208 -1.52 10.69 -19.82
N PRO A 209 -1.44 9.80 -20.83
CA PRO A 209 -2.63 9.24 -21.43
C PRO A 209 -3.26 8.17 -20.51
N CYS A 210 -4.58 8.05 -20.58
CA CYS A 210 -5.35 6.94 -20.00
C CYS A 210 -5.21 6.78 -18.48
N GLY A 211 -4.97 7.86 -17.74
CA GLY A 211 -4.86 7.79 -16.29
C GLY A 211 -4.97 9.14 -15.60
N ALA A 212 -5.38 9.10 -14.34
CA ALA A 212 -5.43 10.26 -13.46
C ALA A 212 -4.19 10.27 -12.56
N ILE A 213 -3.53 11.43 -12.44
CA ILE A 213 -2.45 11.62 -11.48
C ILE A 213 -3.03 11.65 -10.06
N LEU A 214 -2.57 10.75 -9.20
CA LEU A 214 -3.05 10.58 -7.83
C LEU A 214 -2.30 11.44 -6.80
N SER A 215 -1.01 11.67 -7.02
CA SER A 215 -0.16 12.41 -6.08
C SER A 215 1.03 13.03 -6.80
N ILE A 216 1.50 14.16 -6.27
CA ILE A 216 2.71 14.86 -6.71
C ILE A 216 3.58 15.11 -5.47
N LEU A 217 4.89 14.93 -5.61
CA LEU A 217 5.89 15.17 -4.59
C LEU A 217 6.96 16.10 -5.14
N VAL A 218 7.28 17.18 -4.42
CA VAL A 218 8.37 18.10 -4.78
C VAL A 218 9.70 17.57 -4.24
N LEU A 219 10.66 17.36 -5.15
CA LEU A 219 12.00 16.86 -4.85
C LEU A 219 13.06 17.98 -4.98
N PRO A 220 14.27 17.78 -4.42
CA PRO A 220 15.40 18.68 -4.67
C PRO A 220 15.73 18.82 -6.16
N GLY A 221 16.52 19.84 -6.54
CA GLY A 221 17.08 19.94 -7.90
C GLY A 221 16.07 20.11 -9.05
N ASP A 222 15.02 20.91 -8.85
CA ASP A 222 13.95 21.16 -9.83
C ASP A 222 13.24 19.92 -10.36
N GLN A 223 13.12 18.90 -9.50
CA GLN A 223 12.41 17.67 -9.80
C GLN A 223 11.06 17.58 -9.06
N ILE A 224 10.13 16.87 -9.68
CA ILE A 224 8.92 16.37 -9.03
C ILE A 224 8.81 14.86 -9.27
N ALA A 225 8.16 14.13 -8.38
CA ALA A 225 7.69 12.78 -8.63
C ALA A 225 6.17 12.76 -8.62
N TYR A 226 5.55 11.96 -9.46
CA TYR A 226 4.11 11.80 -9.49
C TYR A 226 3.72 10.36 -9.79
N SER A 227 2.49 10.01 -9.41
CA SER A 227 1.93 8.68 -9.58
C SER A 227 0.61 8.75 -10.34
N VAL A 228 0.39 7.80 -11.24
CA VAL A 228 -0.75 7.75 -12.16
C VAL A 228 -1.54 6.46 -11.95
N ARG A 229 -2.85 6.59 -11.69
CA ARG A 229 -3.78 5.48 -11.79
C ARG A 229 -4.31 5.39 -13.20
N ARG A 230 -3.88 4.36 -13.93
CA ARG A 230 -4.41 4.09 -15.27
C ARG A 230 -5.84 3.56 -15.15
N THR A 231 -6.78 4.18 -15.87
CA THR A 231 -8.17 3.72 -15.94
C THR A 231 -8.31 2.72 -17.09
N PRO A 232 -8.80 1.48 -16.86
CA PRO A 232 -9.10 0.58 -17.96
C PRO A 232 -10.16 1.21 -18.87
N ALA A 233 -9.83 1.34 -20.16
CA ALA A 233 -10.61 2.09 -21.13
C ALA A 233 -12.08 1.61 -21.21
N LEU A 234 -13.03 2.47 -20.85
CA LEU A 234 -14.45 2.32 -21.17
C LEU A 234 -14.77 3.17 -22.41
N GLY A 235 -14.19 2.80 -23.57
CA GLY A 235 -14.43 3.52 -24.82
C GLY A 235 -13.15 3.76 -25.64
N THR A 236 -13.34 3.91 -26.95
CA THR A 236 -12.34 3.78 -28.04
C THR A 236 -11.20 4.81 -28.10
N THR A 237 -11.12 5.79 -27.21
CA THR A 237 -10.09 6.86 -27.23
C THR A 237 -8.86 6.57 -26.38
N CYS A 238 -9.00 5.75 -25.33
CA CYS A 238 -7.91 5.36 -24.42
C CYS A 238 -7.26 4.01 -24.79
N GLY A 239 -7.35 3.63 -26.07
CA GLY A 239 -6.69 2.44 -26.60
C GLY A 239 -5.31 2.79 -27.15
N PRO A 240 -4.20 2.46 -26.45
CA PRO A 240 -2.91 2.29 -27.13
C PRO A 240 -3.11 1.42 -28.37
N THR A 241 -2.55 1.85 -29.49
CA THR A 241 -2.82 1.21 -30.79
C THR A 241 -2.11 -0.14 -30.94
N THR A 242 -1.17 -0.43 -30.03
CA THR A 242 -0.35 -1.63 -30.04
C THR A 242 -0.14 -2.21 -28.63
N GLU A 243 0.00 -3.53 -28.53
CA GLU A 243 0.26 -4.28 -27.29
C GLU A 243 1.54 -3.83 -26.53
N PRO A 244 2.64 -3.44 -27.20
CA PRO A 244 3.82 -2.87 -26.53
C PRO A 244 3.55 -1.54 -25.82
N GLU A 245 2.72 -0.66 -26.41
CA GLU A 245 2.34 0.61 -25.78
C GLU A 245 1.49 0.38 -24.51
N ILE A 246 0.61 -0.64 -24.52
CA ILE A 246 -0.12 -1.09 -23.32
C ILE A 246 0.86 -1.52 -22.23
N ALA A 247 1.88 -2.32 -22.59
CA ALA A 247 2.85 -2.84 -21.64
C ALA A 247 3.67 -1.71 -21.00
N THR A 248 4.15 -0.76 -21.81
CA THR A 248 4.89 0.42 -21.31
C THR A 248 4.01 1.31 -20.42
N LEU A 249 2.77 1.59 -20.81
CA LEU A 249 1.86 2.41 -19.99
C LEU A 249 1.46 1.76 -18.66
N ARG A 250 1.43 0.42 -18.62
CA ARG A 250 1.23 -0.36 -17.39
C ARG A 250 2.47 -0.37 -16.50
N ALA A 251 3.66 -0.27 -17.07
CA ALA A 251 4.92 -0.19 -16.32
C ALA A 251 5.14 1.22 -15.74
N GLU A 252 4.74 2.28 -16.44
CA GLU A 252 4.87 3.67 -15.98
C GLU A 252 3.69 4.13 -15.12
N THR A 253 3.53 3.55 -13.93
CA THR A 253 2.53 4.01 -12.94
C THR A 253 3.06 5.14 -12.07
N SER A 254 4.37 5.38 -12.06
CA SER A 254 4.99 6.46 -11.28
C SER A 254 6.26 6.94 -11.96
N VAL A 255 6.47 8.26 -11.95
CA VAL A 255 7.52 8.92 -12.73
C VAL A 255 8.13 10.05 -11.90
N MET A 256 9.44 10.16 -11.95
CA MET A 256 10.19 11.35 -11.56
C MET A 256 10.49 12.18 -12.80
N LEU A 257 10.21 13.48 -12.74
CA LEU A 257 10.33 14.43 -13.82
C LEU A 257 11.23 15.59 -13.39
N ASN A 258 12.26 15.86 -14.18
CA ASN A 258 12.99 17.11 -14.09
C ASN A 258 12.17 18.21 -14.79
N THR A 259 11.70 19.20 -14.03
CA THR A 259 10.78 20.23 -14.52
C THR A 259 11.45 21.24 -15.45
N THR A 260 12.78 21.30 -15.48
CA THR A 260 13.55 22.20 -16.35
C THR A 260 13.93 21.52 -17.66
N THR A 261 14.41 20.27 -17.61
CA THR A 261 14.89 19.55 -18.80
C THR A 261 13.82 18.69 -19.46
N GLY A 262 12.72 18.39 -18.75
CA GLY A 262 11.70 17.44 -19.18
C GLY A 262 12.14 15.97 -19.08
N ALA A 263 13.34 15.69 -18.54
CA ALA A 263 13.84 14.32 -18.39
C ALA A 263 12.96 13.52 -17.43
N ARG A 264 12.58 12.30 -17.85
CA ARG A 264 11.71 11.39 -17.11
C ARG A 264 12.49 10.16 -16.65
N THR A 265 12.23 9.73 -15.43
CA THR A 265 12.74 8.49 -14.83
C THR A 265 11.56 7.72 -14.26
N VAL A 266 11.39 6.46 -14.69
CA VAL A 266 10.33 5.59 -14.16
C VAL A 266 10.66 5.22 -12.72
N LEU A 267 9.65 5.24 -11.86
CA LEU A 267 9.75 4.78 -10.48
C LEU A 267 9.12 3.38 -10.39
N GLU A 268 9.95 2.37 -10.16
CA GLU A 268 9.61 0.95 -10.21
C GLU A 268 8.86 0.46 -8.96
N PHE A 269 7.84 1.20 -8.52
CA PHE A 269 6.96 0.72 -7.45
C PHE A 269 6.10 -0.48 -7.88
N GLY A 270 5.92 -0.69 -9.20
CA GLY A 270 5.12 -1.78 -9.77
C GLY A 270 3.60 -1.63 -9.62
N THR A 271 3.13 -0.57 -8.97
CA THR A 271 1.71 -0.26 -8.78
C THR A 271 1.51 1.26 -8.59
N PRO A 272 0.32 1.84 -8.80
CA PRO A 272 0.08 3.25 -8.50
C PRO A 272 0.18 3.55 -7.01
N MET A 273 0.81 4.67 -6.67
CA MET A 273 0.87 5.23 -5.31
C MET A 273 -0.20 6.31 -5.13
N ARG A 274 -0.98 6.26 -4.06
CA ARG A 274 -1.95 7.32 -3.73
C ARG A 274 -1.36 8.51 -2.99
N ARG A 275 -0.17 8.34 -2.38
CA ARG A 275 0.60 9.41 -1.76
C ARG A 275 2.08 9.11 -1.91
N LEU A 276 2.86 10.12 -2.28
CA LEU A 276 4.31 10.07 -2.35
C LEU A 276 4.91 10.95 -1.26
N PHE A 277 6.01 10.51 -0.66
CA PHE A 277 6.75 11.28 0.35
C PHE A 277 8.23 10.89 0.33
N THR A 278 9.07 11.62 1.06
CA THR A 278 10.52 11.42 1.01
C THR A 278 11.18 11.73 2.36
N ASN A 279 12.44 11.33 2.51
CA ASN A 279 13.22 11.61 3.71
C ASN A 279 13.87 13.01 3.63
N PRO A 280 13.88 13.78 4.73
CA PRO A 280 14.73 14.96 4.82
C PRO A 280 16.21 14.54 4.90
N ARG A 281 17.13 15.51 4.75
CA ARG A 281 18.55 15.27 5.06
C ARG A 281 18.72 14.94 6.53
N TYR A 282 19.50 13.92 6.84
CA TYR A 282 19.84 13.56 8.20
C TYR A 282 21.24 12.98 8.29
N ALA A 283 22.02 13.44 9.27
CA ALA A 283 23.41 13.03 9.46
C ALA A 283 24.21 13.08 8.13
N ASP A 284 24.77 11.95 7.72
CA ASP A 284 25.49 11.72 6.46
C ASP A 284 24.58 11.31 5.29
N ARG A 285 23.28 11.08 5.54
CA ARG A 285 22.30 10.71 4.50
C ARG A 285 21.75 11.95 3.79
N PRO A 286 21.78 11.98 2.44
CA PRO A 286 21.20 13.08 1.69
C PRO A 286 19.67 13.08 1.79
N GLU A 287 19.09 14.26 1.64
CA GLU A 287 17.65 14.44 1.46
C GLU A 287 17.16 13.76 0.21
N ALA A 288 15.95 13.22 0.19
CA ALA A 288 15.43 12.51 -0.97
C ALA A 288 16.30 11.37 -1.50
N ASN A 289 17.03 10.73 -0.58
CA ASN A 289 17.75 9.50 -0.86
C ASN A 289 16.79 8.36 -1.29
N ARG A 290 15.56 8.39 -0.76
CA ARG A 290 14.47 7.49 -1.16
C ARG A 290 13.18 8.23 -1.40
N ILE A 291 12.41 7.74 -2.36
CA ILE A 291 11.02 8.16 -2.57
C ILE A 291 10.15 7.03 -2.05
N TYR A 292 9.28 7.33 -1.09
CA TYR A 292 8.33 6.40 -0.53
C TYR A 292 6.96 6.64 -1.13
N GLY A 293 6.18 5.57 -1.24
CA GLY A 293 4.82 5.63 -1.74
C GLY A 293 3.87 4.77 -0.90
N ILE A 294 2.69 5.32 -0.61
CA ILE A 294 1.57 4.55 -0.08
C ILE A 294 0.83 3.94 -1.26
N VAL A 295 0.75 2.61 -1.31
CA VAL A 295 0.10 1.86 -2.39
C VAL A 295 -1.36 2.28 -2.51
N ASP A 296 -1.82 2.45 -3.74
CA ASP A 296 -3.21 2.70 -4.04
C ASP A 296 -4.03 1.39 -4.06
N GLU A 297 -4.82 1.17 -3.02
CA GLU A 297 -5.57 -0.08 -2.83
C GLU A 297 -6.68 -0.27 -3.88
N GLY A 298 -7.17 0.83 -4.46
CA GLY A 298 -8.17 0.83 -5.52
C GLY A 298 -7.67 0.25 -6.85
N SER A 299 -6.36 0.19 -7.06
CA SER A 299 -5.76 -0.27 -8.32
C SER A 299 -5.63 -1.79 -8.46
N CYS A 300 -5.83 -2.57 -7.39
CA CYS A 300 -5.35 -3.95 -7.33
C CYS A 300 -6.37 -5.06 -7.01
N GLY A 301 -7.67 -4.84 -7.15
CA GLY A 301 -8.66 -5.92 -7.07
C GLY A 301 -8.65 -6.72 -5.74
N LEU A 302 -8.29 -6.08 -4.61
CA LEU A 302 -8.34 -6.62 -3.24
C LEU A 302 -7.33 -7.73 -2.88
N THR A 303 -6.21 -7.89 -3.60
CA THR A 303 -5.15 -8.82 -3.16
C THR A 303 -4.36 -8.25 -1.96
N ASP A 304 -3.93 -9.11 -1.03
CA ASP A 304 -3.11 -8.74 0.14
C ASP A 304 -1.78 -8.07 -0.24
N ARG A 305 -1.36 -8.16 -1.52
CA ARG A 305 -0.15 -7.55 -2.06
C ARG A 305 -0.28 -6.05 -2.34
N CYS A 306 -1.47 -5.47 -2.29
CA CYS A 306 -1.70 -4.08 -2.65
C CYS A 306 -2.12 -3.19 -1.50
N ARG A 307 -1.35 -3.29 -0.41
CA ARG A 307 -1.43 -2.41 0.76
C ARG A 307 -0.02 -2.17 1.25
N GLY A 308 0.16 -1.07 1.95
CA GLY A 308 1.41 -0.74 2.63
C GLY A 308 2.22 0.35 1.95
N ILE A 309 3.46 0.46 2.40
CA ILE A 309 4.43 1.45 1.94
C ILE A 309 5.53 0.72 1.15
N LEU A 310 5.88 1.28 0.01
CA LEU A 310 7.03 0.88 -0.80
C LEU A 310 8.00 2.05 -0.94
N ALA A 311 9.23 1.77 -1.36
CA ALA A 311 10.27 2.76 -1.59
C ALA A 311 11.09 2.43 -2.83
N VAL A 312 11.50 3.47 -3.53
CA VAL A 312 12.44 3.43 -4.66
C VAL A 312 13.64 4.32 -4.36
N VAL A 313 14.74 4.08 -5.08
CA VAL A 313 15.94 4.91 -5.00
C VAL A 313 15.63 6.33 -5.49
N GLY A 314 15.92 7.34 -4.66
CA GLY A 314 15.66 8.74 -4.94
C GLY A 314 16.81 9.45 -5.66
N PRO A 315 16.61 10.72 -6.08
CA PRO A 315 17.53 11.42 -6.99
C PRO A 315 18.90 11.78 -6.40
N THR A 316 19.01 11.86 -5.08
CA THR A 316 20.22 12.28 -4.38
C THR A 316 20.97 11.08 -3.76
N PHE A 317 20.55 9.85 -4.09
CA PHE A 317 21.20 8.64 -3.61
C PHE A 317 22.70 8.73 -3.92
N ALA A 318 23.48 9.01 -2.88
CA ALA A 318 24.92 8.91 -2.92
C ALA A 318 25.25 7.46 -2.63
N ASP A 319 26.10 6.86 -3.47
CA ASP A 319 26.74 5.55 -3.28
C ASP A 319 26.80 5.15 -1.79
N ASP A 320 25.80 4.44 -1.30
CA ASP A 320 25.64 4.15 0.13
C ASP A 320 26.64 3.05 0.50
N PRO A 321 27.68 3.33 1.30
CA PRO A 321 28.67 2.30 1.64
C PRO A 321 28.10 1.20 2.56
N ILE A 322 26.96 1.42 3.22
CA ILE A 322 26.30 0.43 4.11
C ILE A 322 25.41 -0.52 3.31
N HIS A 323 24.79 -0.06 2.22
CA HIS A 323 23.93 -0.86 1.33
C HIS A 323 24.61 -1.20 -0.01
N GLY A 324 25.92 -0.98 -0.09
CA GLY A 324 26.73 -1.21 -1.28
C GLY A 324 26.59 -0.09 -2.30
N THR A 325 27.72 0.53 -2.65
CA THR A 325 27.97 0.91 -4.05
C THR A 325 27.55 -0.24 -4.96
N PRO A 326 27.14 0.02 -6.21
CA PRO A 326 27.01 -1.01 -7.24
C PRO A 326 28.39 -1.61 -7.55
N ALA A 327 28.88 -2.49 -6.67
CA ALA A 327 29.49 -3.71 -7.13
C ALA A 327 28.30 -4.48 -7.68
N ASP A 328 27.98 -4.24 -8.94
CA ASP A 328 27.12 -5.08 -9.72
C ASP A 328 27.97 -6.32 -10.06
N PRO A 329 27.84 -7.47 -9.36
CA PRO A 329 28.03 -8.71 -10.07
C PRO A 329 26.75 -8.91 -10.89
N ALA A 330 26.58 -8.12 -11.96
CA ALA A 330 25.54 -8.24 -12.99
C ALA A 330 24.37 -9.16 -12.57
N GLY A 331 23.48 -8.69 -11.68
CA GLY A 331 22.43 -9.61 -11.19
C GLY A 331 21.63 -9.30 -9.92
N GLN A 332 21.85 -8.20 -9.20
CA GLN A 332 20.93 -7.88 -8.09
C GLN A 332 19.64 -7.20 -8.61
N PRO A 333 18.44 -7.67 -8.20
CA PRO A 333 17.15 -7.26 -8.76
C PRO A 333 16.56 -5.95 -8.17
N CYS A 334 17.28 -5.25 -7.30
CA CYS A 334 16.86 -4.00 -6.65
C CYS A 334 18.04 -3.03 -6.46
N GLY A 335 17.75 -1.76 -6.19
CA GLY A 335 18.74 -0.76 -5.84
C GLY A 335 19.62 -0.30 -7.01
N GLY A 336 20.70 0.43 -6.69
CA GLY A 336 21.79 0.76 -7.61
C GLY A 336 21.55 1.87 -8.63
N VAL A 337 20.31 2.14 -9.04
CA VAL A 337 19.96 3.25 -9.94
C VAL A 337 18.73 4.01 -9.46
N VAL A 338 18.69 5.31 -9.72
CA VAL A 338 17.54 6.16 -9.38
C VAL A 338 16.27 5.63 -10.05
N GLY A 339 15.21 5.48 -9.26
CA GLY A 339 13.92 4.96 -9.69
C GLY A 339 13.73 3.46 -9.52
N ALA A 340 14.79 2.67 -9.35
CA ALA A 340 14.66 1.23 -9.07
C ALA A 340 14.04 0.99 -7.70
N ILE A 341 13.34 -0.15 -7.54
CA ILE A 341 12.84 -0.60 -6.24
C ILE A 341 14.01 -0.67 -5.24
N ALA A 342 13.81 -0.14 -4.03
CA ALA A 342 14.87 -0.11 -3.04
C ALA A 342 15.09 -1.51 -2.42
N CYS A 343 16.34 -1.80 -2.06
CA CYS A 343 16.68 -3.01 -1.32
C CYS A 343 16.52 -2.79 0.19
N ASP A 344 16.04 -3.81 0.89
CA ASP A 344 16.02 -3.84 2.36
C ASP A 344 17.38 -4.28 2.95
N ALA A 345 17.43 -4.44 4.28
CA ALA A 345 18.64 -4.87 5.00
C ALA A 345 19.16 -6.28 4.66
N ALA A 346 18.37 -7.12 3.97
CA ALA A 346 18.82 -8.40 3.44
C ALA A 346 19.46 -8.25 2.03
N GLY A 347 19.42 -7.05 1.44
CA GLY A 347 19.87 -6.83 0.06
C GLY A 347 18.89 -7.38 -0.99
N LEU A 348 17.63 -7.58 -0.59
CA LEU A 348 16.54 -8.05 -1.46
C LEU A 348 15.57 -6.91 -1.76
N PRO A 349 14.79 -6.96 -2.87
CA PRO A 349 13.76 -5.97 -3.13
C PRO A 349 12.81 -5.89 -1.95
N MET A 350 12.59 -4.69 -1.40
CA MET A 350 11.84 -4.54 -0.15
C MET A 350 10.46 -5.19 -0.22
N ALA A 351 10.05 -5.83 0.87
CA ALA A 351 8.65 -6.20 1.05
C ALA A 351 7.82 -4.93 1.34
N PRO A 352 6.54 -4.86 0.93
CA PRO A 352 5.67 -3.77 1.34
C PRO A 352 5.59 -3.71 2.87
N ILE A 353 5.77 -2.53 3.46
CA ILE A 353 5.56 -2.31 4.89
C ILE A 353 4.05 -2.18 5.10
N GLN A 354 3.42 -3.28 5.51
CA GLN A 354 1.96 -3.38 5.57
C GLN A 354 1.44 -3.14 6.97
N SER A 355 0.16 -2.79 7.08
CA SER A 355 -0.68 -2.94 8.28
C SER A 355 -1.56 -4.18 8.12
N GLU A 356 -1.63 -5.09 9.10
CA GLU A 356 -2.32 -6.40 8.94
C GLU A 356 -3.73 -6.27 8.35
N ASN A 357 -4.63 -5.62 9.09
CA ASN A 357 -6.03 -5.49 8.73
C ASN A 357 -6.46 -4.03 8.51
N ALA A 358 -5.59 -3.07 8.81
CA ALA A 358 -5.81 -1.65 8.59
C ALA A 358 -5.22 -1.20 7.25
N LEU A 359 -5.58 0.00 6.81
CA LEU A 359 -4.96 0.69 5.68
C LEU A 359 -4.05 1.80 6.19
N VAL A 360 -2.91 1.99 5.53
CA VAL A 360 -1.96 3.06 5.84
C VAL A 360 -2.52 4.40 5.40
N MET A 361 -3.10 5.18 6.29
CA MET A 361 -3.80 6.41 5.92
C MET A 361 -2.84 7.53 5.51
N SER A 362 -1.72 7.67 6.21
CA SER A 362 -0.64 8.61 5.90
C SER A 362 0.68 8.13 6.52
N ALA A 363 1.81 8.66 6.04
CA ALA A 363 3.13 8.29 6.54
C ALA A 363 4.15 9.42 6.37
N ILE A 364 5.13 9.45 7.27
CA ILE A 364 6.29 10.36 7.25
C ILE A 364 7.55 9.59 7.65
N VAL A 365 8.71 10.14 7.30
CA VAL A 365 10.02 9.68 7.79
C VAL A 365 10.59 10.70 8.76
N VAL A 366 10.91 10.24 9.96
CA VAL A 366 11.47 11.04 11.05
C VAL A 366 12.97 10.75 11.17
N PRO A 367 13.81 11.79 11.18
CA PRO A 367 15.23 11.68 11.51
C PRO A 367 15.40 11.38 13.01
N LEU A 368 15.32 10.11 13.37
CA LEU A 368 15.37 9.65 14.74
C LEU A 368 16.28 8.42 14.83
N GLU A 369 17.33 8.51 15.65
CA GLU A 369 18.06 7.35 16.12
C GLU A 369 17.20 6.60 17.15
N VAL A 370 16.56 5.50 16.73
CA VAL A 370 15.82 4.59 17.65
C VAL A 370 16.77 3.56 18.31
N ALA A 371 18.07 3.73 18.06
CA ALA A 371 19.21 2.88 18.43
C ALA A 371 19.21 2.21 19.80
N GLU A 372 18.54 2.77 20.81
CA GLU A 372 18.94 2.54 22.21
C GLU A 372 17.83 2.04 23.14
N LYS A 373 16.58 1.90 22.69
CA LYS A 373 15.48 1.61 23.62
C LYS A 373 14.51 0.48 23.26
N LEU A 374 14.59 -0.09 22.06
CA LEU A 374 13.91 -1.38 21.84
C LEU A 374 14.43 -2.41 22.87
N PRO A 375 13.59 -3.35 23.36
CA PRO A 375 14.02 -4.32 24.36
C PRO A 375 15.33 -4.97 23.93
N GLU A 376 16.24 -5.28 24.87
CA GLU A 376 17.56 -5.89 24.59
C GLU A 376 17.49 -7.20 23.77
N PHE A 377 16.28 -7.75 23.59
CA PHE A 377 15.94 -8.94 22.81
C PHE A 377 15.41 -8.65 21.39
N ALA A 378 15.04 -7.41 21.08
CA ALA A 378 14.87 -6.94 19.72
C ALA A 378 16.24 -6.40 19.30
N ARG A 379 17.04 -7.22 18.60
CA ARG A 379 18.26 -6.75 17.95
C ARG A 379 17.86 -6.09 16.63
N PRO A 380 17.74 -4.75 16.53
CA PRO A 380 18.23 -4.16 15.31
C PRO A 380 19.75 -4.37 15.36
N ALA A 381 20.28 -5.24 14.50
CA ALA A 381 21.72 -5.45 14.40
C ALA A 381 22.47 -4.16 14.00
N GLN A 382 21.76 -3.07 13.69
CA GLN A 382 22.26 -1.70 13.63
C GLN A 382 21.19 -0.69 14.08
N PRO A 383 21.57 0.39 14.79
CA PRO A 383 20.72 1.56 15.00
C PRO A 383 20.01 2.01 13.72
N SER A 384 18.68 1.99 13.69
CA SER A 384 17.96 2.73 12.65
C SER A 384 18.08 4.22 12.94
N ARG A 385 18.54 4.99 11.94
CA ARG A 385 18.66 6.46 12.02
C ARG A 385 17.48 7.19 11.39
N LEU A 386 16.65 6.48 10.65
CA LEU A 386 15.44 6.98 10.02
C LEU A 386 14.27 6.09 10.41
N THR A 387 13.34 6.64 11.16
CA THR A 387 12.13 5.92 11.57
C THR A 387 10.96 6.40 10.75
N GLY A 388 10.28 5.49 10.09
CA GLY A 388 9.01 5.77 9.47
C GLY A 388 7.88 5.69 10.51
N VAL A 389 6.95 6.65 10.44
CA VAL A 389 5.74 6.66 11.26
C VAL A 389 4.55 6.71 10.32
N SER A 390 3.63 5.77 10.48
CA SER A 390 2.45 5.64 9.63
C SER A 390 1.17 5.60 10.45
N SER A 391 0.18 6.39 10.08
CA SER A 391 -1.16 6.35 10.67
C SER A 391 -2.01 5.31 9.98
N GLN A 392 -2.84 4.61 10.75
CA GLN A 392 -3.61 3.46 10.27
C GLN A 392 -5.12 3.73 10.35
N SER A 393 -5.89 3.06 9.49
CA SER A 393 -7.35 3.20 9.44
C SER A 393 -8.07 2.71 10.71
N ASP A 394 -7.38 1.94 11.56
CA ASP A 394 -7.86 1.50 12.88
C ASP A 394 -7.41 2.43 14.03
N GLY A 395 -6.76 3.55 13.69
CA GLY A 395 -6.35 4.59 14.65
C GLY A 395 -5.02 4.31 15.33
N THR A 396 -4.35 3.22 14.97
CA THR A 396 -3.00 2.93 15.43
C THR A 396 -1.96 3.74 14.64
N LEU A 397 -0.81 3.95 15.25
CA LEU A 397 0.41 4.41 14.59
C LEU A 397 1.35 3.21 14.50
N GLN A 398 1.87 2.92 13.32
CA GLN A 398 2.89 1.90 13.10
C GLN A 398 4.24 2.56 12.87
N LEU A 399 5.23 2.11 13.64
CA LEU A 399 6.63 2.48 13.50
C LEU A 399 7.35 1.43 12.66
N TRP A 400 8.21 1.87 11.76
CA TRP A 400 9.00 1.00 10.90
C TRP A 400 10.38 1.60 10.64
N ASP A 401 11.32 0.75 10.26
CA ASP A 401 12.68 1.15 9.95
C ASP A 401 12.74 1.70 8.53
N ALA A 402 12.81 3.03 8.40
CA ALA A 402 12.87 3.68 7.10
C ALA A 402 14.27 3.61 6.46
N GLU A 403 15.30 3.29 7.23
CA GLU A 403 16.65 3.07 6.70
C GLU A 403 16.81 1.63 6.17
N ASN A 404 16.33 0.64 6.90
CA ASN A 404 16.43 -0.76 6.49
C ASN A 404 15.24 -1.26 5.67
N LEU A 405 14.19 -0.44 5.52
CA LEU A 405 12.96 -0.73 4.77
C LEU A 405 12.22 -1.97 5.27
N THR A 406 12.17 -2.13 6.59
CA THR A 406 11.54 -3.26 7.28
C THR A 406 10.64 -2.77 8.40
N ASP A 407 9.67 -3.58 8.79
CA ASP A 407 8.96 -3.38 10.05
C ASP A 407 9.90 -3.56 11.26
N PHE A 408 9.65 -2.83 12.35
CA PHE A 408 10.27 -3.16 13.63
C PHE A 408 9.55 -4.36 14.26
N ASP A 409 10.28 -5.46 14.40
CA ASP A 409 9.83 -6.63 15.16
C ASP A 409 10.27 -6.50 16.64
N LEU A 410 9.29 -6.43 17.53
CA LEU A 410 9.49 -6.42 18.97
C LEU A 410 9.67 -7.84 19.54
N ASN A 411 9.47 -8.88 18.73
CA ASN A 411 9.55 -10.26 19.16
C ASN A 411 10.24 -11.14 18.11
N GLU A 412 11.56 -11.29 18.22
CA GLU A 412 12.37 -12.15 17.35
C GLU A 412 12.13 -13.66 17.55
N ALA A 413 11.11 -14.06 18.31
CA ALA A 413 10.78 -15.47 18.41
C ALA A 413 10.45 -16.01 17.01
N PRO A 414 11.07 -17.13 16.59
CA PRO A 414 10.76 -17.71 15.29
C PRO A 414 9.27 -18.06 15.21
N ALA A 415 8.72 -18.07 14.01
CA ALA A 415 7.37 -18.57 13.82
C ALA A 415 7.27 -20.02 14.34
N VAL A 416 6.10 -20.40 14.86
CA VAL A 416 5.87 -21.75 15.40
C VAL A 416 4.67 -22.41 14.75
N ALA A 417 4.69 -23.73 14.63
CA ALA A 417 3.49 -24.50 14.32
C ALA A 417 2.58 -24.50 15.56
N GLU A 418 1.42 -23.85 15.46
CA GLU A 418 0.49 -23.68 16.58
C GLU A 418 -0.38 -24.92 16.79
N SER A 419 -0.81 -25.55 15.69
CA SER A 419 -1.61 -26.77 15.75
C SER A 419 -1.33 -27.67 14.56
N ILE A 420 -1.34 -28.97 14.83
CA ILE A 420 -1.29 -30.02 13.83
C ILE A 420 -2.38 -31.03 14.17
N TYR A 421 -3.30 -31.25 13.24
CA TYR A 421 -4.37 -32.23 13.43
C TYR A 421 -4.71 -32.94 12.13
N GLN A 422 -5.24 -34.15 12.26
CA GLN A 422 -5.82 -34.86 11.13
C GLN A 422 -7.25 -34.36 10.94
N ALA A 423 -7.61 -33.90 9.75
CA ALA A 423 -8.97 -33.53 9.42
C ALA A 423 -9.76 -34.78 9.00
N GLY A 424 -10.94 -34.93 9.60
CA GLY A 424 -11.96 -35.88 9.14
C GLY A 424 -12.52 -35.50 7.77
N PRO A 425 -13.36 -36.37 7.16
CA PRO A 425 -13.94 -36.13 5.84
C PRO A 425 -14.76 -34.83 5.73
N ASP A 426 -15.27 -34.33 6.85
CA ASP A 426 -16.05 -33.10 7.00
C ASP A 426 -15.20 -31.89 7.44
N GLY A 427 -13.87 -32.05 7.53
CA GLY A 427 -12.95 -31.03 7.99
C GLY A 427 -12.83 -30.91 9.51
N THR A 428 -13.53 -31.77 10.28
CA THR A 428 -13.45 -31.73 11.75
C THR A 428 -12.11 -32.23 12.26
N PRO A 429 -11.57 -31.66 13.35
CA PRO A 429 -10.34 -32.15 13.95
C PRO A 429 -10.54 -33.56 14.52
N VAL A 430 -9.76 -34.52 14.03
CA VAL A 430 -9.63 -35.86 14.58
C VAL A 430 -8.33 -35.90 15.38
N GLN A 431 -8.38 -36.43 16.61
CA GLN A 431 -7.17 -36.61 17.41
C GLN A 431 -6.19 -37.52 16.67
N LEU A 432 -4.93 -37.08 16.60
CA LEU A 432 -3.80 -37.86 16.07
C LEU A 432 -3.64 -39.15 16.88
N VAL A 433 -4.05 -40.28 16.32
CA VAL A 433 -3.78 -41.62 16.87
C VAL A 433 -2.28 -41.91 16.69
N ARG A 434 -1.63 -42.49 17.71
CA ARG A 434 -0.17 -42.78 17.74
C ARG A 434 0.30 -43.54 16.49
N GLY A 435 1.45 -43.15 15.93
CA GLY A 435 2.27 -44.00 15.05
C GLY A 435 2.64 -43.48 13.65
N LEU A 436 2.19 -42.28 13.25
CA LEU A 436 2.15 -41.93 11.81
C LEU A 436 3.05 -40.78 11.30
N VAL A 437 3.78 -40.08 12.15
CA VAL A 437 4.70 -38.99 11.74
C VAL A 437 5.83 -38.89 12.78
N ASP A 438 7.05 -38.58 12.34
CA ASP A 438 8.20 -38.49 13.25
C ASP A 438 7.93 -37.47 14.33
N ARG A 439 8.40 -37.81 15.51
CA ARG A 439 8.20 -37.05 16.69
C ARG A 439 9.58 -36.50 17.08
N ASP A 440 9.71 -35.20 17.38
CA ASP A 440 10.91 -34.66 18.01
C ASP A 440 11.29 -35.50 19.25
N SER A 441 12.43 -35.22 19.88
CA SER A 441 12.88 -35.99 21.07
C SER A 441 11.85 -36.12 22.21
N GLN A 442 10.72 -35.38 22.14
CA GLN A 442 9.60 -35.44 23.06
C GLN A 442 8.33 -36.11 22.52
N GLY A 443 8.11 -36.21 21.22
CA GLY A 443 6.84 -36.71 20.74
C GLY A 443 6.09 -35.93 19.67
N GLN A 444 6.65 -35.02 18.85
CA GLN A 444 5.84 -34.20 17.91
C GLN A 444 6.34 -34.07 16.46
N ILE A 445 5.41 -34.01 15.49
CA ILE A 445 5.67 -33.69 14.07
C ILE A 445 6.62 -32.50 13.98
N ALA A 446 7.81 -32.70 13.43
CA ALA A 446 8.78 -31.63 13.27
C ALA A 446 8.39 -30.75 12.07
N VAL A 447 7.84 -29.57 12.38
CA VAL A 447 7.63 -28.48 11.44
C VAL A 447 8.64 -27.40 11.80
N THR A 448 9.59 -27.13 10.91
CA THR A 448 10.50 -25.99 11.04
C THR A 448 9.98 -24.87 10.16
N LEU A 449 9.94 -23.65 10.69
CA LEU A 449 9.58 -22.47 9.93
C LEU A 449 10.87 -21.69 9.65
N ALA A 450 10.99 -21.04 8.48
CA ALA A 450 12.18 -20.26 8.15
C ALA A 450 12.46 -19.20 9.22
N ASP A 451 13.74 -18.86 9.34
CA ASP A 451 14.13 -17.63 10.03
C ASP A 451 13.39 -16.44 9.39
N GLY A 452 13.05 -15.44 10.20
CA GLY A 452 12.23 -14.30 9.79
C GLY A 452 10.75 -14.39 10.21
N ALA A 453 10.10 -13.24 10.18
CA ALA A 453 8.71 -13.07 10.59
C ALA A 453 7.74 -13.55 9.49
N ALA A 454 7.61 -14.87 9.31
CA ALA A 454 6.63 -15.45 8.39
C ALA A 454 5.19 -15.13 8.83
N ARG A 455 4.29 -14.85 7.88
CA ARG A 455 2.86 -14.64 8.11
C ARG A 455 2.18 -15.92 8.57
N ASN A 456 1.12 -15.79 9.36
CA ASN A 456 0.26 -16.93 9.73
C ASN A 456 -0.25 -17.62 8.46
N GLU A 457 -0.13 -18.93 8.39
CA GLU A 457 -0.53 -19.72 7.24
C GLU A 457 -1.23 -21.01 7.69
N ILE A 458 -2.24 -21.42 6.91
CA ILE A 458 -2.83 -22.75 7.06
C ILE A 458 -2.26 -23.61 5.94
N ILE A 459 -1.56 -24.67 6.29
CA ILE A 459 -1.05 -25.66 5.36
C ILE A 459 -1.91 -26.91 5.45
N ARG A 460 -2.28 -27.43 4.29
CA ARG A 460 -3.03 -28.68 4.17
C ARG A 460 -2.20 -29.68 3.41
N VAL A 461 -1.91 -30.80 4.07
CA VAL A 461 -1.16 -31.93 3.50
C VAL A 461 -2.13 -33.10 3.32
N ARG A 462 -2.40 -33.49 2.08
CA ARG A 462 -3.43 -34.46 1.73
C ARG A 462 -2.85 -35.65 0.98
N HIS A 463 -3.06 -36.84 1.52
CA HIS A 463 -2.63 -38.11 0.93
C HIS A 463 -3.57 -38.55 -0.20
N GLY A 464 -3.09 -38.65 -1.44
CA GLY A 464 -3.85 -39.22 -2.57
C GLY A 464 -5.21 -38.58 -2.86
N GLY A 465 -5.37 -37.28 -2.63
CA GLY A 465 -6.65 -36.56 -2.80
C GLY A 465 -6.74 -35.70 -4.07
N THR A 466 -7.81 -34.93 -4.22
CA THR A 466 -7.99 -34.04 -5.39
C THR A 466 -7.20 -32.75 -5.25
N LEU A 467 -6.72 -32.22 -6.38
CA LEU A 467 -6.09 -30.90 -6.45
C LEU A 467 -7.13 -29.81 -6.15
N PRO A 468 -6.82 -28.80 -5.32
CA PRO A 468 -7.78 -27.78 -4.90
C PRO A 468 -8.47 -27.09 -6.07
N ASP A 469 -7.70 -26.61 -7.05
CA ASP A 469 -8.21 -25.84 -8.18
C ASP A 469 -8.90 -26.68 -9.26
N PHE A 470 -8.82 -28.00 -9.16
CA PHE A 470 -9.44 -28.90 -10.11
C PHE A 470 -10.67 -29.59 -9.57
N THR A 471 -11.08 -29.34 -8.33
CA THR A 471 -12.21 -30.07 -7.73
C THR A 471 -13.55 -29.58 -8.28
N GLY A 472 -14.32 -30.47 -8.90
CA GLY A 472 -15.68 -30.23 -9.37
C GLY A 472 -15.81 -29.21 -10.51
N ARG A 473 -14.76 -29.01 -11.31
CA ARG A 473 -14.76 -28.05 -12.43
C ARG A 473 -15.67 -28.52 -13.56
N PRO A 474 -16.35 -27.62 -14.31
CA PRO A 474 -17.14 -28.02 -15.48
C PRO A 474 -16.26 -28.73 -16.51
N ALA A 475 -16.66 -29.92 -16.95
CA ALA A 475 -15.89 -30.67 -17.93
C ALA A 475 -16.07 -30.07 -19.34
N PRO A 476 -14.98 -29.75 -20.05
CA PRO A 476 -15.06 -29.27 -21.42
C PRO A 476 -15.45 -30.41 -22.37
N VAL A 477 -15.99 -30.03 -23.53
CA VAL A 477 -16.37 -30.99 -24.57
C VAL A 477 -15.10 -31.43 -25.32
N GLY A 478 -14.57 -32.61 -24.98
CA GLY A 478 -13.42 -33.21 -25.68
C GLY A 478 -12.43 -33.94 -24.77
N ALA A 479 -11.34 -34.42 -25.37
CA ALA A 479 -10.22 -35.06 -24.67
C ALA A 479 -9.15 -34.05 -24.22
N THR A 480 -9.36 -32.76 -24.43
CA THR A 480 -8.42 -31.70 -24.05
C THR A 480 -9.12 -30.72 -23.12
N ILE A 481 -8.53 -30.48 -21.96
CA ILE A 481 -9.02 -29.54 -20.96
C ILE A 481 -8.10 -28.32 -20.96
N ALA A 482 -8.65 -27.14 -21.20
CA ALA A 482 -7.92 -25.89 -21.02
C ALA A 482 -7.72 -25.61 -19.52
N ILE A 483 -6.48 -25.34 -19.12
CA ILE A 483 -6.08 -25.04 -17.74
C ILE A 483 -5.51 -23.62 -17.65
N ALA A 484 -6.23 -22.66 -18.22
CA ALA A 484 -5.83 -21.26 -18.23
C ALA A 484 -5.60 -20.74 -16.79
N GLY A 485 -4.39 -20.21 -16.53
CA GLY A 485 -4.02 -19.67 -15.23
C GLY A 485 -3.47 -20.68 -14.22
N VAL A 486 -3.29 -21.94 -14.61
CA VAL A 486 -2.65 -22.98 -13.78
C VAL A 486 -1.23 -23.25 -14.30
N PRO A 487 -0.18 -23.17 -13.45
CA PRO A 487 1.16 -23.62 -13.82
C PRO A 487 1.14 -25.06 -14.34
N PRO A 488 1.82 -25.36 -15.47
CA PRO A 488 1.83 -26.70 -16.07
C PRO A 488 2.47 -27.77 -15.15
N ASP A 489 3.15 -27.35 -14.09
CA ASP A 489 3.88 -28.21 -13.15
C ASP A 489 2.94 -28.84 -12.10
N GLU A 490 1.71 -28.30 -11.98
CA GLU A 490 0.71 -28.73 -11.00
C GLU A 490 -0.03 -30.00 -11.39
N VAL A 491 -0.11 -30.31 -12.69
CA VAL A 491 -0.74 -31.53 -13.25
C VAL A 491 0.35 -32.34 -13.94
N ARG A 492 0.42 -33.64 -13.66
CA ARG A 492 1.43 -34.54 -14.22
C ARG A 492 0.79 -35.56 -15.15
N VAL A 493 1.56 -36.00 -16.15
CA VAL A 493 1.20 -37.18 -16.94
C VAL A 493 1.07 -38.37 -15.99
N GLY A 494 -0.04 -39.11 -16.10
CA GLY A 494 -0.40 -40.19 -15.19
C GLY A 494 -1.44 -39.81 -14.12
N ASP A 495 -1.73 -38.51 -13.93
CA ASP A 495 -2.78 -38.07 -13.02
C ASP A 495 -4.15 -38.63 -13.42
N VAL A 496 -4.96 -38.92 -12.41
CA VAL A 496 -6.30 -39.45 -12.58
C VAL A 496 -7.30 -38.30 -12.66
N VAL A 497 -8.14 -38.31 -13.68
CA VAL A 497 -9.26 -37.38 -13.84
C VAL A 497 -10.56 -38.13 -13.60
N THR A 498 -11.28 -37.77 -12.56
CA THR A 498 -12.56 -38.37 -12.17
C THR A 498 -13.71 -37.46 -12.62
N GLY A 499 -14.62 -38.01 -13.43
CA GLY A 499 -15.84 -37.34 -13.85
C GLY A 499 -16.99 -37.59 -12.88
N THR A 500 -17.73 -36.54 -12.52
CA THR A 500 -18.94 -36.58 -11.67
C THR A 500 -20.14 -35.95 -12.38
N GLY A 501 -21.32 -36.54 -12.21
CA GLY A 501 -22.56 -36.11 -12.86
C GLY A 501 -22.86 -36.92 -14.13
N THR A 502 -23.15 -36.24 -15.24
CA THR A 502 -23.54 -36.85 -16.54
C THR A 502 -22.35 -37.20 -17.44
N CYS A 503 -21.18 -37.43 -16.86
CA CYS A 503 -19.93 -37.69 -17.59
C CYS A 503 -19.96 -39.04 -18.32
N ALA A 504 -19.34 -39.11 -19.50
CA ALA A 504 -19.28 -40.31 -20.31
C ALA A 504 -18.28 -41.34 -19.76
N ALA A 505 -17.17 -40.85 -19.21
CA ALA A 505 -16.22 -41.63 -18.44
C ALA A 505 -16.25 -41.16 -16.98
N THR A 506 -16.34 -42.11 -16.04
CA THR A 506 -16.22 -41.84 -14.61
C THR A 506 -14.77 -41.61 -14.20
N GLN A 507 -13.81 -42.12 -14.97
CA GLN A 507 -12.38 -41.97 -14.70
C GLN A 507 -11.57 -42.05 -16.01
N THR A 508 -10.54 -41.22 -16.15
CA THR A 508 -9.53 -41.28 -17.21
C THR A 508 -8.18 -40.80 -16.64
N THR A 509 -7.12 -40.77 -17.44
CA THR A 509 -5.79 -40.31 -17.03
C THR A 509 -5.27 -39.19 -17.92
N VAL A 510 -4.40 -38.35 -17.36
CA VAL A 510 -3.68 -37.32 -18.12
C VAL A 510 -2.55 -37.99 -18.91
N THR A 511 -2.55 -37.81 -20.22
CA THR A 511 -1.54 -38.39 -21.14
C THR A 511 -0.52 -37.38 -21.64
N ALA A 512 -0.89 -36.10 -21.65
CA ALA A 512 0.03 -35.02 -21.97
C ALA A 512 -0.36 -33.73 -21.23
N VAL A 513 0.65 -32.93 -20.90
CA VAL A 513 0.51 -31.61 -20.30
C VAL A 513 1.29 -30.62 -21.16
N SER A 514 0.64 -29.52 -21.54
CA SER A 514 1.20 -28.46 -22.36
C SER A 514 0.82 -27.10 -21.77
N ALA A 515 1.52 -26.03 -22.15
CA ALA A 515 1.24 -24.68 -21.64
C ALA A 515 -0.24 -24.31 -21.86
N GLY A 516 -1.01 -24.32 -20.77
CA GLY A 516 -2.44 -23.97 -20.76
C GLY A 516 -3.41 -25.09 -21.15
N ALA A 517 -2.98 -26.33 -21.39
CA ALA A 517 -3.90 -27.44 -21.69
C ALA A 517 -3.37 -28.81 -21.26
N ILE A 518 -4.29 -29.68 -20.79
CA ILE A 518 -4.03 -31.11 -20.52
C ILE A 518 -4.80 -31.98 -21.49
N THR A 519 -4.20 -33.08 -21.93
CA THR A 519 -4.82 -34.10 -22.76
C THR A 519 -5.11 -35.34 -21.94
N LEU A 520 -6.31 -35.90 -22.13
CA LEU A 520 -6.80 -37.08 -21.44
C LEU A 520 -6.67 -38.32 -22.33
N ALA A 521 -6.54 -39.48 -21.70
CA ALA A 521 -6.58 -40.76 -22.40
C ALA A 521 -7.95 -41.00 -23.07
N ASP A 522 -9.03 -40.56 -22.42
CA ASP A 522 -10.40 -40.69 -22.88
C ASP A 522 -11.19 -39.38 -22.72
N VAL A 523 -12.23 -39.22 -23.54
CA VAL A 523 -13.14 -38.07 -23.46
C VAL A 523 -13.98 -38.14 -22.18
N LEU A 524 -13.89 -37.11 -21.34
CA LEU A 524 -14.57 -37.11 -20.04
C LEU A 524 -16.07 -36.79 -20.14
N ALA A 525 -16.46 -35.85 -21.02
CA ALA A 525 -17.84 -35.34 -21.11
C ALA A 525 -18.43 -35.42 -22.52
N THR A 526 -19.71 -35.80 -22.61
CA THR A 526 -20.52 -35.72 -23.84
C THR A 526 -21.82 -34.91 -23.67
N GLY A 527 -22.06 -34.28 -22.51
CA GLY A 527 -23.29 -33.52 -22.25
C GLY A 527 -23.20 -32.50 -21.09
N PRO A 528 -24.22 -31.63 -20.94
CA PRO A 528 -24.29 -30.61 -19.89
C PRO A 528 -24.45 -31.25 -18.50
N GLY A 529 -23.77 -30.68 -17.50
CA GLY A 529 -23.81 -31.15 -16.10
C GLY A 529 -22.68 -32.09 -15.68
N CYS A 530 -21.72 -32.39 -16.57
CA CYS A 530 -20.50 -33.10 -16.22
C CYS A 530 -19.50 -32.14 -15.54
N SER A 531 -18.99 -32.58 -14.39
CA SER A 531 -17.91 -31.91 -13.65
C SER A 531 -16.75 -32.89 -13.48
N PHE A 532 -15.54 -32.39 -13.26
CA PHE A 532 -14.36 -33.23 -13.11
C PHE A 532 -13.52 -32.81 -11.92
N SER A 533 -12.76 -33.77 -11.42
CA SER A 533 -11.71 -33.57 -10.43
C SER A 533 -10.42 -34.25 -10.87
N ILE A 534 -9.27 -33.67 -10.58
CA ILE A 534 -7.96 -34.28 -10.85
C ILE A 534 -7.32 -34.69 -9.52
N SER A 535 -6.73 -35.89 -9.48
CA SER A 535 -5.98 -36.42 -8.34
C SER A 535 -4.70 -37.14 -8.80
N PRO A 536 -3.64 -37.19 -7.98
CA PRO A 536 -2.43 -37.93 -8.27
C PRO A 536 -2.69 -39.43 -8.46
N PRO A 537 -1.84 -40.16 -9.21
CA PRO A 537 -1.96 -41.60 -9.32
C PRO A 537 -1.67 -42.27 -7.98
N VAL A 538 -2.60 -43.10 -7.53
CA VAL A 538 -2.37 -44.01 -6.39
C VAL A 538 -1.93 -45.34 -6.98
N THR A 539 -0.63 -45.65 -6.94
CA THR A 539 -0.11 -46.95 -7.40
C THR A 539 0.49 -47.72 -6.23
N ASP A 540 0.49 -49.06 -6.30
CA ASP A 540 0.99 -49.94 -5.25
C ASP A 540 2.44 -49.60 -4.89
N GLY A 541 2.62 -48.92 -3.75
CA GLY A 541 3.93 -48.58 -3.18
C GLY A 541 4.39 -47.13 -3.33
N ALA A 542 3.71 -46.30 -4.13
CA ALA A 542 4.00 -44.87 -4.26
C ALA A 542 2.70 -44.07 -4.06
N SER A 543 2.57 -43.43 -2.91
CA SER A 543 1.51 -42.46 -2.66
C SER A 543 2.04 -41.04 -2.81
N ASP A 544 1.39 -40.31 -3.72
CA ASP A 544 1.63 -38.90 -3.92
C ASP A 544 0.80 -38.08 -2.94
N TRP A 545 1.50 -37.29 -2.15
CA TRP A 545 0.95 -36.31 -1.26
C TRP A 545 0.83 -34.98 -1.98
N ILE A 546 -0.28 -34.28 -1.74
CA ILE A 546 -0.50 -32.91 -2.16
C ILE A 546 -0.32 -32.03 -0.94
N VAL A 547 0.46 -30.97 -1.06
CA VAL A 547 0.54 -29.92 -0.05
C VAL A 547 0.10 -28.61 -0.65
N PHE A 548 -0.72 -27.88 0.08
CA PHE A 548 -1.05 -26.51 -0.30
C PHE A 548 -1.16 -25.57 0.88
N GLY A 549 -0.67 -24.35 0.69
CA GLY A 549 -0.72 -23.27 1.68
C GLY A 549 -1.77 -22.23 1.30
N THR A 550 -2.56 -21.76 2.28
CA THR A 550 -3.67 -20.83 2.03
C THR A 550 -3.23 -19.43 1.63
N ARG A 551 -2.05 -18.97 2.09
CA ARG A 551 -1.54 -17.62 1.80
C ARG A 551 -0.48 -17.64 0.71
N SER A 552 0.34 -18.68 0.67
CA SER A 552 1.35 -18.85 -0.38
C SER A 552 0.71 -19.10 -1.74
N GLY A 553 -0.47 -19.73 -1.74
CA GLY A 553 -1.05 -20.32 -2.95
C GLY A 553 -0.18 -21.45 -3.49
N PHE A 554 0.85 -21.89 -2.76
CA PHE A 554 1.73 -22.94 -3.22
C PHE A 554 0.98 -24.25 -3.32
N LEU A 555 1.20 -25.00 -4.38
CA LEU A 555 0.73 -26.36 -4.59
C LEU A 555 1.93 -27.25 -4.93
N GLY A 556 2.30 -28.12 -4.01
CA GLY A 556 3.41 -29.07 -4.20
C GLY A 556 2.95 -30.51 -4.16
N ARG A 557 3.77 -31.38 -4.76
CA ARG A 557 3.56 -32.83 -4.72
C ARG A 557 4.85 -33.56 -4.37
N PHE A 558 4.74 -34.54 -3.49
CA PHE A 558 5.87 -35.40 -3.13
C PHE A 558 5.42 -36.85 -2.96
N THR A 559 6.33 -37.77 -3.25
CA THR A 559 6.12 -39.20 -2.98
C THR A 559 6.74 -39.51 -1.63
N ALA A 560 6.01 -40.21 -0.76
CA ALA A 560 6.58 -40.64 0.52
C ALA A 560 7.83 -41.52 0.30
N PRO A 561 8.84 -41.40 1.17
CA PRO A 561 10.02 -42.26 1.07
C PRO A 561 9.64 -43.71 1.41
N ALA A 562 10.36 -44.68 0.85
CA ALA A 562 10.18 -46.08 1.21
C ALA A 562 10.36 -46.28 2.73
N ALA A 563 9.68 -47.27 3.31
CA ALA A 563 9.80 -47.58 4.73
C ALA A 563 11.29 -47.71 5.14
N GLY A 564 11.72 -46.91 6.13
CA GLY A 564 13.11 -46.88 6.63
C GLY A 564 14.06 -45.90 5.91
N ALA A 565 13.63 -45.19 4.87
CA ALA A 565 14.37 -44.05 4.36
C ALA A 565 14.17 -42.84 5.30
N GLY A 566 15.23 -42.03 5.44
CA GLY A 566 15.29 -40.90 6.38
C GLY A 566 14.22 -39.83 6.13
N PRO A 567 14.16 -38.79 6.97
CA PRO A 567 13.15 -37.75 6.89
C PRO A 567 13.14 -37.10 5.49
N VAL A 568 11.97 -37.05 4.86
CA VAL A 568 11.76 -36.24 3.64
C VAL A 568 11.49 -34.81 4.07
N THR A 569 12.34 -33.89 3.60
CA THR A 569 12.20 -32.44 3.77
C THR A 569 11.42 -31.87 2.59
N LEU A 570 10.39 -31.08 2.88
CA LEU A 570 9.63 -30.35 1.87
C LEU A 570 9.82 -28.86 2.09
N SER A 571 10.11 -28.14 1.02
CA SER A 571 10.40 -26.70 1.03
C SER A 571 9.29 -25.94 0.31
N PHE A 572 8.82 -24.85 0.92
CA PHE A 572 7.75 -24.01 0.39
C PHE A 572 8.14 -22.54 0.47
N PRO A 573 7.58 -21.66 -0.38
CA PRO A 573 7.33 -21.82 -1.83
C PRO A 573 8.62 -21.91 -2.67
N GLU A 574 8.56 -22.42 -3.91
CA GLU A 574 9.69 -22.39 -4.88
C GLU A 574 9.79 -21.05 -5.63
N ASP A 575 8.65 -20.40 -5.92
CA ASP A 575 8.61 -19.08 -6.57
C ASP A 575 9.02 -17.98 -5.57
N PRO A 576 10.11 -17.23 -5.84
CA PRO A 576 10.52 -16.09 -5.04
C PRO A 576 9.41 -15.04 -4.83
N ALA A 577 8.55 -14.81 -5.82
CA ALA A 577 7.49 -13.81 -5.72
C ALA A 577 6.34 -14.27 -4.81
N GLN A 578 6.04 -15.57 -4.77
CA GLN A 578 5.11 -16.16 -3.79
C GLN A 578 5.68 -16.13 -2.37
N ARG A 579 6.99 -16.41 -2.22
CA ARG A 579 7.70 -16.31 -0.93
C ARG A 579 7.67 -14.91 -0.35
N ARG A 580 7.98 -13.89 -1.15
CA ARG A 580 7.98 -12.49 -0.72
C ARG A 580 6.66 -12.03 -0.10
N ALA A 581 5.52 -12.55 -0.57
CA ALA A 581 4.22 -12.21 -0.03
C ALA A 581 3.94 -12.82 1.36
N LEU A 582 4.78 -13.76 1.81
CA LEU A 582 4.61 -14.50 3.06
C LEU A 582 5.41 -13.93 4.21
N PHE A 583 6.40 -13.09 3.96
CA PHE A 583 7.16 -12.45 5.03
C PHE A 583 6.48 -11.15 5.48
N PHE A 584 6.67 -10.81 6.75
CA PHE A 584 6.56 -9.42 7.21
C PHE A 584 7.88 -8.67 6.99
N THR A 585 9.02 -9.35 7.17
CA THR A 585 10.37 -8.84 6.91
C THR A 585 11.25 -9.96 6.37
N HIS A 586 12.18 -9.65 5.46
CA HIS A 586 13.11 -10.66 4.96
C HIS A 586 14.15 -11.03 6.03
N PRO A 587 14.53 -12.31 6.13
CA PRO A 587 15.62 -12.76 6.97
C PRO A 587 16.94 -12.20 6.42
N ARG A 588 17.86 -11.78 7.30
CA ARG A 588 19.11 -11.13 6.88
C ARG A 588 20.02 -12.02 6.01
N ASN A 589 19.89 -13.34 6.13
CA ASN A 589 20.69 -14.30 5.37
C ASN A 589 19.92 -14.89 4.19
N ASP A 590 18.69 -14.43 3.93
CA ASP A 590 17.88 -14.94 2.83
C ASP A 590 18.47 -14.48 1.49
N SER A 591 18.52 -15.40 0.53
CA SER A 591 19.04 -15.11 -0.79
C SER A 591 18.00 -15.49 -1.84
N ASP A 592 17.75 -14.61 -2.81
CA ASP A 592 16.84 -14.92 -3.92
C ASP A 592 17.31 -16.14 -4.76
N ALA A 593 18.60 -16.49 -4.67
CA ALA A 593 19.23 -17.59 -5.40
C ALA A 593 19.09 -18.97 -4.73
N ASP A 594 19.10 -19.02 -3.40
CA ASP A 594 18.91 -20.25 -2.61
C ASP A 594 18.27 -19.87 -1.27
N PRO A 595 16.96 -19.60 -1.25
CA PRO A 595 16.28 -19.13 -0.06
C PRO A 595 15.94 -20.30 0.86
N ASP A 596 16.07 -20.06 2.16
CA ASP A 596 15.71 -21.04 3.17
C ASP A 596 14.21 -21.37 3.08
N PRO A 597 13.82 -22.65 3.22
CA PRO A 597 12.43 -23.04 3.13
C PRO A 597 11.58 -22.42 4.23
N LEU A 598 10.50 -21.70 3.84
CA LEU A 598 9.56 -21.08 4.79
C LEU A 598 9.00 -22.11 5.77
N ILE A 599 8.78 -23.32 5.29
CA ILE A 599 8.23 -24.44 6.07
C ILE A 599 8.94 -25.71 5.63
N THR A 600 9.49 -26.44 6.59
CA THR A 600 10.04 -27.78 6.43
C THR A 600 9.18 -28.80 7.16
N PHE A 601 8.69 -29.80 6.44
CA PHE A 601 8.06 -30.98 7.03
C PHE A 601 9.04 -32.13 7.06
N GLN A 602 9.00 -32.93 8.13
CA GLN A 602 9.69 -34.21 8.18
C GLN A 602 8.70 -35.35 8.46
N PHE A 603 8.63 -36.29 7.51
CA PHE A 603 7.87 -37.53 7.66
C PHE A 603 8.84 -38.67 7.95
N GLN A 604 8.61 -39.42 9.04
CA GLN A 604 9.21 -40.75 9.20
C GLN A 604 8.24 -41.80 8.66
N GLY A 605 8.80 -42.79 7.97
CA GLY A 605 8.05 -43.91 7.41
C GLY A 605 7.26 -44.65 8.49
N THR A 606 5.99 -44.90 8.20
CA THR A 606 5.06 -45.57 9.11
C THR A 606 4.96 -47.03 8.71
N GLU A 607 4.90 -47.94 9.70
CA GLU A 607 4.71 -49.38 9.41
C GLU A 607 3.29 -49.68 8.88
N GLU A 608 2.32 -48.77 9.06
CA GLU A 608 0.95 -48.91 8.56
C GLU A 608 0.64 -47.95 7.39
N PRO A 609 -0.06 -48.42 6.34
CA PRO A 609 -0.46 -47.60 5.20
C PRO A 609 -1.58 -46.62 5.59
N LEU A 610 -1.39 -45.33 5.26
CA LEU A 610 -2.37 -44.27 5.50
C LEU A 610 -3.61 -44.42 4.61
N PRO A 611 -4.83 -44.16 5.13
CA PRO A 611 -6.03 -44.10 4.29
C PRO A 611 -5.91 -43.02 3.21
N LEU A 612 -6.46 -43.30 2.02
CA LEU A 612 -6.58 -42.31 0.95
C LEU A 612 -7.48 -41.15 1.39
N GLY A 613 -7.12 -39.94 0.98
CA GLY A 613 -7.82 -38.70 1.34
C GLY A 613 -7.48 -38.16 2.72
N THR A 614 -6.64 -38.85 3.50
CA THR A 614 -6.18 -38.37 4.80
C THR A 614 -5.58 -36.98 4.65
N THR A 615 -6.12 -36.02 5.41
CA THR A 615 -5.69 -34.62 5.35
C THR A 615 -5.14 -34.22 6.70
N TYR A 616 -3.94 -33.67 6.73
CA TYR A 616 -3.37 -32.98 7.90
C TYR A 616 -3.52 -31.49 7.68
N VAL A 617 -3.95 -30.80 8.72
CA VAL A 617 -4.03 -29.34 8.76
C VAL A 617 -3.01 -28.86 9.77
N ILE A 618 -2.15 -27.96 9.31
CA ILE A 618 -1.06 -27.38 10.08
C ILE A 618 -1.30 -25.88 10.08
N THR A 619 -1.45 -25.31 11.26
CA THR A 619 -1.58 -23.85 11.40
C THR A 619 -0.24 -23.31 11.89
N SER A 620 0.40 -22.46 11.10
CA SER A 620 1.56 -21.70 11.57
C SER A 620 1.09 -20.40 12.21
N ARG A 621 1.80 -20.01 13.26
CA ARG A 621 1.63 -18.74 13.94
C ARG A 621 2.95 -17.99 13.91
N SER A 622 2.89 -16.81 13.32
CA SER A 622 3.90 -15.79 13.46
C SER A 622 3.94 -15.31 14.90
N ASN A 623 5.14 -15.25 15.47
CA ASN A 623 5.36 -14.53 16.72
C ASN A 623 5.74 -13.07 16.49
N PHE A 624 5.82 -12.65 15.21
CA PHE A 624 6.09 -11.28 14.80
C PHE A 624 5.21 -10.29 15.54
N GLN A 625 5.84 -9.31 16.14
CA GLN A 625 5.16 -8.30 16.92
C GLN A 625 5.59 -6.92 16.47
N ARG A 626 4.71 -6.23 15.74
CA ARG A 626 5.02 -4.89 15.25
C ARG A 626 5.09 -3.88 16.38
N ALA A 627 5.95 -2.88 16.18
CA ALA A 627 5.92 -1.65 16.94
C ALA A 627 4.71 -0.79 16.54
N THR A 628 3.61 -0.93 17.28
CA THR A 628 2.42 -0.09 17.13
C THR A 628 2.14 0.71 18.40
N VAL A 629 1.57 1.90 18.22
CA VAL A 629 1.11 2.77 19.31
C VAL A 629 -0.36 3.07 19.06
N ALA A 630 -1.19 3.01 20.10
CA ALA A 630 -2.62 3.25 19.97
C ALA A 630 -3.08 4.25 21.03
N MET A 631 -3.96 5.18 20.66
CA MET A 631 -4.57 6.14 21.60
C MET A 631 -5.83 5.62 22.31
N SER A 632 -5.92 5.76 23.63
CA SER A 632 -7.15 5.50 24.42
C SER A 632 -7.65 6.80 25.06
N GLN A 633 -8.98 6.95 25.17
CA GLN A 633 -9.65 8.14 25.72
C GLN A 633 -9.42 8.36 27.22
N GLN A 634 -9.09 7.31 27.98
CA GLN A 634 -9.02 7.38 29.45
C GLN A 634 -7.59 7.54 29.98
N ARG A 635 -6.58 7.07 29.23
CA ARG A 635 -5.14 7.19 29.44
C ARG A 635 -4.44 6.83 28.13
N LEU A 636 -3.29 7.43 27.85
CA LEU A 636 -2.37 6.91 26.84
C LEU A 636 -1.66 5.71 27.46
N GLU A 637 -2.00 4.52 26.99
CA GLU A 637 -1.35 3.27 27.37
C GLU A 637 -0.65 2.75 26.12
N SER A 638 0.66 2.54 26.19
CA SER A 638 1.41 1.83 25.15
C SER A 638 0.87 0.41 25.05
N PHE A 639 0.38 0.03 23.88
CA PHE A 639 0.04 -1.37 23.59
C PHE A 639 1.08 -1.92 22.65
N PHE A 640 1.99 -2.72 23.20
CA PHE A 640 2.86 -3.57 22.42
C PHE A 640 2.12 -4.89 22.20
N GLY A 641 1.58 -5.12 21.00
CA GLY A 641 1.02 -6.41 20.59
C GLY A 641 -0.49 -6.49 20.34
N ALA A 642 -0.91 -7.64 19.82
CA ALA A 642 -2.27 -7.97 19.39
C ALA A 642 -3.26 -7.94 20.57
N SER A 643 -3.90 -6.80 20.78
CA SER A 643 -5.00 -6.63 21.73
C SER A 643 -6.19 -5.99 21.03
N THR A 644 -7.30 -6.72 21.01
CA THR A 644 -8.63 -6.25 20.62
C THR A 644 -9.13 -5.20 21.62
N ILE A 645 -8.70 -3.96 21.43
CA ILE A 645 -9.38 -2.82 22.05
C ILE A 645 -10.31 -2.28 20.97
N PRO A 646 -11.63 -2.19 21.21
CA PRO A 646 -12.54 -1.62 20.24
C PRO A 646 -12.22 -0.12 20.12
N ARG A 647 -11.41 0.24 19.12
CA ARG A 647 -11.04 1.63 18.86
C ARG A 647 -11.63 2.02 17.52
N ALA A 648 -12.82 2.60 17.57
CA ALA A 648 -13.51 3.19 16.41
C ALA A 648 -12.86 4.53 16.01
N ARG A 649 -11.53 4.60 16.03
CA ARG A 649 -10.79 5.83 15.71
C ARG A 649 -10.06 5.62 14.41
N VAL A 650 -10.23 6.52 13.45
CA VAL A 650 -9.53 6.44 12.16
C VAL A 650 -8.36 7.40 12.23
N GLY A 651 -7.13 6.91 12.05
CA GLY A 651 -5.97 7.79 11.91
C GLY A 651 -6.07 8.57 10.60
N GLY A 652 -5.81 9.87 10.65
CA GLY A 652 -5.83 10.76 9.49
C GLY A 652 -4.41 11.07 9.01
N ALA A 653 -4.20 12.29 8.55
CA ALA A 653 -2.89 12.78 8.12
C ALA A 653 -1.89 12.89 9.28
N ILE A 654 -0.61 12.81 8.95
CA ILE A 654 0.52 12.94 9.87
C ILE A 654 1.54 13.93 9.31
N VAL A 655 2.03 14.84 10.15
CA VAL A 655 3.04 15.85 9.78
C VAL A 655 4.18 15.89 10.80
N LEU A 656 5.40 16.08 10.31
CA LEU A 656 6.60 16.26 11.11
C LEU A 656 6.99 17.73 11.16
N ARG A 657 7.39 18.21 12.34
CA ARG A 657 7.99 19.52 12.47
C ARG A 657 9.46 19.53 12.02
N PRO A 658 9.83 20.34 11.01
CA PRO A 658 11.19 20.36 10.49
C PRO A 658 12.23 20.63 11.58
N GLY A 659 13.31 19.85 11.58
CA GLY A 659 14.41 19.98 12.53
C GLY A 659 14.09 19.53 13.96
N THR A 660 12.91 18.95 14.20
CA THR A 660 12.54 18.33 15.48
C THR A 660 12.02 16.92 15.26
N THR A 661 11.67 16.23 16.35
CA THR A 661 11.00 14.93 16.37
C THR A 661 9.51 15.06 16.71
N GLN A 662 9.03 16.29 16.86
CA GLN A 662 7.66 16.61 17.19
C GLN A 662 6.75 16.35 16.00
N THR A 663 5.76 15.49 16.19
CA THR A 663 4.86 14.99 15.16
C THR A 663 3.41 15.28 15.55
N VAL A 664 2.58 15.55 14.55
CA VAL A 664 1.15 15.78 14.72
C VAL A 664 0.35 14.81 13.86
N VAL A 665 -0.64 14.15 14.46
CA VAL A 665 -1.56 13.24 13.76
C VAL A 665 -2.99 13.72 13.95
N SER A 666 -3.79 13.70 12.89
CA SER A 666 -5.24 13.95 13.00
C SER A 666 -6.00 12.66 13.32
N TYR A 667 -7.03 12.80 14.14
CA TYR A 667 -8.00 11.75 14.45
C TYR A 667 -9.40 12.25 14.08
N PRO A 668 -9.77 12.18 12.77
CA PRO A 668 -11.06 12.63 12.26
C PRO A 668 -12.27 12.14 13.06
N SER A 669 -12.23 10.88 13.51
CA SER A 669 -13.28 10.23 14.31
C SER A 669 -13.63 10.97 15.59
N ASP A 670 -12.70 11.77 16.12
CA ASP A 670 -12.81 12.46 17.40
C ASP A 670 -12.66 13.97 17.25
N ASN A 671 -12.55 14.49 16.02
CA ASN A 671 -12.20 15.89 15.76
C ASN A 671 -10.98 16.36 16.58
N ALA A 672 -9.96 15.51 16.70
CA ALA A 672 -8.82 15.76 17.58
C ALA A 672 -7.50 15.77 16.81
N LEU A 673 -6.52 16.50 17.36
CA LEU A 673 -5.11 16.43 16.96
C LEU A 673 -4.29 15.84 18.11
N MET A 674 -3.40 14.91 17.79
CA MET A 674 -2.44 14.37 18.73
C MET A 674 -1.07 14.97 18.45
N LEU A 675 -0.49 15.62 19.46
CA LEU A 675 0.88 16.10 19.43
C LEU A 675 1.75 15.15 20.26
N PHE A 676 2.87 14.71 19.70
CA PHE A 676 3.82 13.87 20.39
C PHE A 676 5.25 14.09 19.91
N ASP A 677 6.22 13.69 20.72
CA ASP A 677 7.59 13.55 20.29
C ASP A 677 7.84 12.10 19.83
N ALA A 678 8.30 11.92 18.59
CA ALA A 678 8.58 10.59 18.04
C ALA A 678 9.66 9.84 18.84
N VAL A 679 10.58 10.56 19.52
CA VAL A 679 11.59 9.96 20.42
C VAL A 679 10.90 9.23 21.58
N GLU A 680 9.80 9.79 22.07
CA GLU A 680 9.06 9.26 23.22
C GLU A 680 8.25 8.02 22.87
N LEU A 681 7.99 7.77 21.58
CA LEU A 681 7.30 6.56 21.12
C LEU A 681 8.18 5.29 21.20
N SER A 682 9.44 5.41 21.58
CA SER A 682 10.31 4.25 21.79
C SER A 682 9.92 3.47 23.06
N PRO A 683 9.72 2.14 22.97
CA PRO A 683 9.70 1.28 24.18
C PRO A 683 11.01 1.50 24.96
N PRO A 684 11.11 1.27 26.28
CA PRO A 684 10.06 1.01 27.25
C PRO A 684 9.59 2.31 27.96
N ASN A 685 9.75 3.49 27.36
CA ASN A 685 9.57 4.74 28.10
C ASN A 685 8.10 5.03 28.45
N ASP A 686 7.94 5.70 29.60
CA ASP A 686 6.68 6.24 30.10
C ASP A 686 6.18 7.38 29.19
N LEU A 687 5.06 7.15 28.50
CA LEU A 687 4.42 8.04 27.50
C LEU A 687 3.74 9.28 28.12
N SER A 688 4.24 9.76 29.25
CA SER A 688 3.68 10.89 30.01
C SER A 688 3.72 12.25 29.30
N ALA A 689 4.40 12.36 28.15
CA ALA A 689 4.57 13.61 27.40
C ALA A 689 3.71 13.73 26.13
N LEU A 690 2.82 12.76 25.88
CA LEU A 690 1.82 12.83 24.81
C LEU A 690 0.65 13.75 25.23
N THR A 691 0.37 14.80 24.45
CA THR A 691 -0.67 15.79 24.78
C THR A 691 -1.75 15.83 23.70
N PRO A 692 -3.00 15.39 23.99
CA PRO A 692 -4.11 15.51 23.05
C PRO A 692 -4.65 16.95 23.01
N TYR A 693 -4.98 17.44 21.81
CA TYR A 693 -5.65 18.73 21.57
C TYR A 693 -7.00 18.48 20.90
N PHE A 694 -8.05 19.09 21.44
CA PHE A 694 -9.43 19.01 20.95
C PHE A 694 -9.87 20.33 20.31
#